data_AF-A0A9Q1BUV7-F1
#
_entry.id   AF-A0A9Q1BUV7-F1
#
_cell.length_a   1.000
_cell.length_b   1.000
_cell.length_c   1.000
_cell.angle_alpha   90.00
_cell.angle_beta   90.00
_cell.angle_gamma   90.00
#
_symmetry.space_group_name_H-M   'P 1'
#
loop_
_entity.id
_entity.type
_entity.pdbx_description
1 polymer ?
#
loop_
_entity_poly.entity_id
_entity_poly.type
_entity_poly.pdbx_seq_one_letter_code
_entity_poly.pdbx_strand_id
1 'polypeptide(L)'
;MSGVNWWEEWPCPLHPSWGLSDISERDMNQLKLVVETDDPDLNVVESAIYRAFLEYPCGRPFFNQGRHNPKKALEKLGVAEDYVKEKLRGNHSAEIGYGIVINSFALSISIGFSEEIHEKAQSELKTLIKKMDHNTDYKSYITVVQAYIYSRLGRPWQGRALSLYNSALKRFPYNCEWLFGKALMLGREARQQGFRKGWKNKDVRAACLEEKKVLEKILKINPKFHSARAMYGQVKFTLGEKGAETEIRTALEHEPERHNIVMVATRYYRRKKNFELAGEILERFINSTKNVDADAYFQLGYLKCSQALTRGLPVNTQSLLREEALKHFNKSVEINSCHYPAITVKAEVTALLGETKKARELFEDLFDNIFKNKPYLAKEELASLDCALSMRLPSNMQVFSTKELIILSHRYIVLTTEVEANIKKGSEDCSNANEKITKHLEKLEEIISDDHESDYVQRLAKLKLADANRRLKHFREAKELYEHLRKEEEETDGVEGEILWGLGKCYFNLEEDKEVISIADRLGKINEQLLSNELYADVYLRRAKVSMEDQTLMRTSNIRLCEDVVMYLEYAINMGSLEASYLFTNFLGDLKKEFFTLNLRIPQIVARISLICSNDCKGKLVHTNFNLAEDDGSSEINDEISIKLCSIKEKLNECLKYEHYSDTSNPRNAKLQELEEIRRKRLDFEIDLIKRRENEKWNKSCAKSLKEVIQYLRELLDHVICFYKNSVLKQFSGKSIFPVKFDQKESRVNKELAQKKIDRWIEETFPDYPGKLPEDVILTILEVQPMYHSENNWLAALNELNNKLKHEDVNYASETFELRAEKPGSSSTWESEDLVRKSCKEVERLVLYFLSKEEDSSSCRNVPTNECDDDLSLSNLFL
;
A
#
# COMPACT_ATOMS: atom_id res chain seq x y z
N MET A 1 52.19 -3.07 -28.80
CA MET A 1 50.84 -3.26 -28.26
C MET A 1 51.00 -3.59 -26.78
N SER A 2 51.47 -2.72 -25.87
CA SER A 2 50.88 -1.44 -25.41
C SER A 2 49.37 -1.56 -25.15
N GLY A 3 48.98 -1.68 -23.88
CA GLY A 3 47.58 -1.63 -23.43
C GLY A 3 47.20 -2.47 -22.20
N VAL A 4 48.11 -3.26 -21.61
CA VAL A 4 47.78 -4.13 -20.45
C VAL A 4 47.68 -3.37 -19.13
N ASN A 5 48.17 -2.12 -19.05
CA ASN A 5 48.07 -1.25 -17.86
C ASN A 5 47.31 0.05 -18.16
N TRP A 6 46.13 -0.04 -18.78
CA TRP A 6 45.31 1.15 -19.05
C TRP A 6 44.92 1.91 -17.76
N TRP A 7 44.93 1.25 -16.60
CA TRP A 7 44.70 1.88 -15.28
C TRP A 7 45.89 2.68 -14.74
N GLU A 8 47.12 2.48 -15.25
CA GLU A 8 48.32 3.25 -14.88
C GLU A 8 48.51 4.47 -15.78
N GLU A 9 48.15 4.35 -17.07
CA GLU A 9 48.19 5.47 -18.03
C GLU A 9 46.92 6.34 -17.96
N TRP A 10 45.81 5.80 -17.46
CA TRP A 10 44.53 6.49 -17.27
C TRP A 10 43.91 6.07 -15.93
N PRO A 11 44.32 6.65 -14.80
CA PRO A 11 43.67 6.40 -13.51
C PRO A 11 42.26 6.98 -13.55
N CYS A 12 41.28 6.26 -14.11
CA CYS A 12 39.88 6.68 -14.36
C CYS A 12 39.59 8.13 -13.92
N PRO A 13 40.00 9.15 -14.70
CA PRO A 13 40.10 10.53 -14.22
C PRO A 13 38.76 11.28 -14.28
N LEU A 14 37.67 10.62 -14.65
CA LEU A 14 36.41 11.30 -14.99
C LEU A 14 35.24 10.65 -14.26
N HIS A 15 35.12 10.97 -12.98
CA HIS A 15 33.81 11.33 -12.43
C HIS A 15 34.04 12.38 -11.33
N PRO A 16 33.88 13.69 -11.63
CA PRO A 16 33.78 14.69 -10.60
C PRO A 16 32.57 14.37 -9.70
N SER A 17 32.86 14.17 -8.41
CA SER A 17 31.93 14.14 -7.26
C SER A 17 30.57 13.47 -7.52
N TRP A 18 30.47 12.17 -7.24
CA TRP A 18 29.25 11.35 -7.29
C TRP A 18 28.04 11.82 -6.44
N GLY A 19 28.08 13.01 -5.82
CA GLY A 19 27.00 13.50 -4.96
C GLY A 19 26.66 12.60 -3.76
N LEU A 20 27.38 11.48 -3.56
CA LEU A 20 27.19 10.53 -2.46
C LEU A 20 27.46 11.17 -1.09
N SER A 21 28.10 12.34 -1.06
CA SER A 21 28.29 13.19 0.12
C SER A 21 26.99 13.49 0.88
N ASP A 22 25.84 13.48 0.19
CA ASP A 22 24.51 13.77 0.77
C ASP A 22 23.84 12.56 1.43
N ILE A 23 24.37 11.35 1.25
CA ILE A 23 23.76 10.12 1.76
C ILE A 23 23.90 10.01 3.27
N SER A 24 24.83 10.75 3.88
CA SER A 24 25.27 10.45 5.24
C SER A 24 24.29 10.83 6.35
N GLU A 25 23.33 11.74 6.11
CA GLU A 25 22.36 12.18 7.14
C GLU A 25 20.96 12.53 6.62
N ARG A 26 20.77 12.70 5.30
CA ARG A 26 19.49 13.17 4.75
C ARG A 26 18.54 11.99 4.55
N ASP A 27 17.47 11.96 5.33
CA ASP A 27 16.34 11.04 5.11
C ASP A 27 15.59 11.41 3.82
N MET A 28 14.80 10.46 3.28
CA MET A 28 13.97 10.56 2.06
C MET A 28 13.30 11.92 1.81
N ASN A 29 13.01 12.62 2.90
CA ASN A 29 12.06 13.70 2.95
C ASN A 29 12.73 15.09 2.92
N GLN A 30 14.00 15.21 3.32
CA GLN A 30 14.81 16.38 2.96
C GLN A 30 15.12 16.39 1.46
N LEU A 31 15.25 15.22 0.84
CA LEU A 31 15.48 15.10 -0.60
C LEU A 31 14.29 15.57 -1.46
N LYS A 32 13.06 15.51 -0.93
CA LYS A 32 11.86 16.11 -1.59
C LYS A 32 11.97 17.64 -1.74
N LEU A 33 12.68 18.32 -0.85
CA LEU A 33 12.87 19.78 -0.87
C LEU A 33 14.16 20.20 -1.63
N VAL A 34 15.20 19.37 -1.58
CA VAL A 34 16.50 19.64 -2.26
C VAL A 34 16.43 19.50 -3.79
N VAL A 35 15.30 19.07 -4.37
CA VAL A 35 15.07 19.17 -5.83
C VAL A 35 15.06 20.63 -6.30
N GLU A 36 14.78 21.59 -5.41
CA GLU A 36 14.63 23.01 -5.74
C GLU A 36 15.94 23.82 -5.65
N THR A 37 17.00 23.29 -5.03
CA THR A 37 18.32 23.95 -5.06
C THR A 37 19.09 23.52 -6.30
N ASP A 38 19.11 24.42 -7.30
CA ASP A 38 20.00 24.37 -8.47
C ASP A 38 21.45 24.58 -8.01
N ASP A 39 22.01 23.58 -7.32
CA ASP A 39 23.45 23.50 -7.12
C ASP A 39 24.08 22.82 -8.35
N PRO A 40 24.80 23.58 -9.20
CA PRO A 40 25.43 23.05 -10.40
C PRO A 40 26.51 22.01 -10.10
N ASP A 41 27.08 22.00 -8.89
CA ASP A 41 28.12 21.04 -8.48
C ASP A 41 27.56 19.65 -8.12
N LEU A 42 26.22 19.50 -8.07
CA LEU A 42 25.50 18.25 -7.78
C LEU A 42 24.92 17.57 -9.03
N ASN A 43 25.21 18.07 -10.23
CA ASN A 43 24.68 17.54 -11.49
C ASN A 43 25.50 16.37 -12.04
N VAL A 44 25.45 15.22 -11.35
CA VAL A 44 25.91 13.91 -11.88
C VAL A 44 24.73 13.09 -12.40
N VAL A 45 25.00 12.11 -13.29
CA VAL A 45 24.00 11.30 -13.99
C VAL A 45 22.98 10.69 -13.04
N GLU A 46 23.41 10.03 -11.96
CA GLU A 46 22.54 9.37 -10.98
C GLU A 46 21.69 10.37 -10.20
N SER A 47 22.23 11.55 -9.88
CA SER A 47 21.50 12.63 -9.20
C SER A 47 20.39 13.17 -10.10
N ALA A 48 20.69 13.36 -11.39
CA ALA A 48 19.73 13.80 -12.39
C ALA A 48 18.63 12.75 -12.64
N ILE A 49 18.99 11.46 -12.76
CA ILE A 49 18.03 10.35 -12.86
C ILE A 49 17.16 10.25 -11.59
N TYR A 50 17.76 10.37 -10.40
CA TYR A 50 17.00 10.37 -9.15
C TYR A 50 16.05 11.57 -9.05
N ARG A 51 16.46 12.76 -9.48
CA ARG A 51 15.58 13.94 -9.56
C ARG A 51 14.43 13.73 -10.56
N ALA A 52 14.70 13.09 -11.69
CA ALA A 52 13.64 12.69 -12.63
C ALA A 52 12.66 11.69 -12.01
N PHE A 53 13.16 10.69 -11.28
CA PHE A 53 12.33 9.76 -10.52
C PHE A 53 11.43 10.48 -9.50
N LEU A 54 11.93 11.53 -8.82
CA LEU A 54 11.15 12.31 -7.87
C LEU A 54 10.07 13.18 -8.53
N GLU A 55 10.28 13.64 -9.77
CA GLU A 55 9.30 14.43 -10.56
C GLU A 55 8.29 13.53 -11.29
N TYR A 56 8.55 12.22 -11.39
CA TYR A 56 7.64 11.24 -12.00
C TYR A 56 7.90 9.83 -11.44
N PRO A 57 7.36 9.49 -10.26
CA PRO A 57 7.47 8.15 -9.71
C PRO A 57 6.59 7.20 -10.54
N CYS A 58 7.21 6.35 -11.35
CA CYS A 58 6.51 5.44 -12.27
C CYS A 58 5.65 4.42 -11.48
N GLY A 59 4.33 4.49 -11.62
CA GLY A 59 3.39 3.40 -11.31
C GLY A 59 3.09 3.08 -9.84
N ARG A 60 3.84 3.61 -8.86
CA ARG A 60 3.49 3.53 -7.43
C ARG A 60 3.49 4.92 -6.81
N PRO A 61 2.45 5.32 -6.04
CA PRO A 61 2.43 6.62 -5.38
C PRO A 61 3.45 6.63 -4.24
N PHE A 62 4.71 6.96 -4.55
CA PHE A 62 5.67 7.26 -3.50
C PHE A 62 5.35 8.64 -2.90
N PHE A 63 4.45 8.63 -1.91
CA PHE A 63 4.24 9.66 -0.89
C PHE A 63 4.16 11.13 -1.36
N ASN A 64 3.51 11.42 -2.49
CA ASN A 64 2.89 12.72 -2.80
C ASN A 64 2.16 12.63 -4.14
N GLN A 65 0.83 12.65 -4.12
CA GLN A 65 -0.02 12.67 -5.32
C GLN A 65 0.11 13.94 -6.17
N GLY A 66 0.93 14.92 -5.76
CA GLY A 66 0.96 16.28 -6.32
C GLY A 66 2.10 16.63 -7.27
N ARG A 67 3.12 15.77 -7.47
CA ARG A 67 4.29 16.09 -8.33
C ARG A 67 4.40 15.14 -9.53
N HIS A 68 3.30 14.86 -10.21
CA HIS A 68 3.34 14.11 -11.46
C HIS A 68 3.67 15.06 -12.62
N ASN A 69 4.93 15.50 -12.72
CA ASN A 69 5.37 16.48 -13.70
C ASN A 69 6.30 15.84 -14.76
N PRO A 70 5.71 15.19 -15.78
CA PRO A 70 6.48 14.51 -16.82
C PRO A 70 7.47 15.46 -17.54
N LYS A 71 7.10 16.74 -17.72
CA LYS A 71 7.97 17.72 -18.37
C LYS A 71 9.25 17.98 -17.58
N LYS A 72 9.14 18.26 -16.27
CA LYS A 72 10.32 18.45 -15.41
C LYS A 72 11.15 17.18 -15.28
N ALA A 73 10.51 16.02 -15.19
CA ALA A 73 11.22 14.74 -15.16
C ALA A 73 12.07 14.54 -16.42
N LEU A 74 11.52 14.83 -17.60
CA LEU A 74 12.23 14.79 -18.87
C LEU A 74 13.36 15.82 -18.97
N GLU A 75 13.17 17.03 -18.45
CA GLU A 75 14.24 18.05 -18.35
C GLU A 75 15.42 17.53 -17.52
N LYS A 76 15.15 16.90 -16.37
CA LYS A 76 16.20 16.29 -15.52
C LYS A 76 16.87 15.09 -16.20
N LEU A 77 16.13 14.26 -16.95
CA LEU A 77 16.73 13.20 -17.77
C LEU A 77 17.61 13.77 -18.90
N GLY A 78 17.23 14.90 -19.50
CA GLY A 78 18.06 15.59 -20.49
C GLY A 78 19.41 16.02 -19.91
N VAL A 79 19.42 16.57 -18.70
CA VAL A 79 20.68 16.89 -17.97
C VAL A 79 21.54 15.65 -17.76
N ALA A 80 20.93 14.50 -17.44
CA ALA A 80 21.64 13.23 -17.30
C ALA A 80 22.26 12.78 -18.64
N GLU A 81 21.50 12.90 -19.73
CA GLU A 81 21.92 12.53 -21.08
C GLU A 81 23.09 13.41 -21.57
N ASP A 82 22.99 14.73 -21.37
CA ASP A 82 24.05 15.68 -21.71
C ASP A 82 25.33 15.38 -20.93
N TYR A 83 25.22 15.07 -19.63
CA TYR A 83 26.38 14.68 -18.84
C TYR A 83 27.05 13.41 -19.38
N VAL A 84 26.27 12.38 -19.72
CA VAL A 84 26.81 11.14 -20.32
C VAL A 84 27.56 11.46 -21.62
N LYS A 85 26.97 12.28 -22.50
CA LYS A 85 27.57 12.64 -23.80
C LYS A 85 28.82 13.51 -23.67
N GLU A 86 28.84 14.43 -22.72
CA GLU A 86 29.94 15.39 -22.57
C GLU A 86 31.09 14.86 -21.71
N LYS A 87 30.77 14.21 -20.60
CA LYS A 87 31.74 13.84 -19.56
C LYS A 87 32.16 12.38 -19.61
N LEU A 88 31.31 11.49 -20.12
CA LEU A 88 31.58 10.05 -20.21
C LEU A 88 31.93 9.60 -21.63
N ARG A 89 32.14 10.55 -22.54
CA ARG A 89 32.51 10.32 -23.93
C ARG A 89 33.74 9.42 -24.02
N GLY A 90 33.56 8.24 -24.62
CA GLY A 90 34.63 7.26 -24.81
C GLY A 90 34.62 6.10 -23.81
N ASN A 91 33.74 6.11 -22.80
CA ASN A 91 33.45 4.92 -22.00
C ASN A 91 32.19 4.23 -22.53
N HIS A 92 32.39 3.27 -23.45
CA HIS A 92 31.31 2.58 -24.13
C HIS A 92 30.34 1.85 -23.17
N SER A 93 30.85 1.28 -22.07
CA SER A 93 30.01 0.57 -21.08
C SER A 93 29.12 1.54 -20.29
N ALA A 94 29.65 2.71 -19.93
CA ALA A 94 28.89 3.73 -19.22
C ALA A 94 27.85 4.40 -20.13
N GLU A 95 28.23 4.73 -21.37
CA GLU A 95 27.31 5.29 -22.38
C GLU A 95 26.12 4.36 -22.62
N ILE A 96 26.37 3.06 -22.78
CA ILE A 96 25.31 2.06 -22.93
C ILE A 96 24.51 1.92 -21.63
N GLY A 97 25.16 1.70 -20.49
CA GLY A 97 24.50 1.45 -19.21
C GLY A 97 23.58 2.58 -18.77
N TYR A 98 24.10 3.81 -18.71
CA TYR A 98 23.29 4.99 -18.37
C TYR A 98 22.26 5.33 -19.45
N GLY A 99 22.62 5.17 -20.73
CA GLY A 99 21.71 5.37 -21.84
C GLY A 99 20.46 4.49 -21.73
N ILE A 100 20.64 3.22 -21.33
CA ILE A 100 19.51 2.30 -21.08
C ILE A 100 18.64 2.84 -19.94
N VAL A 101 19.23 3.18 -18.79
CA VAL A 101 18.45 3.67 -17.63
C VAL A 101 17.66 4.93 -17.99
N ILE A 102 18.31 5.92 -18.61
CA ILE A 102 17.68 7.19 -19.01
C ILE A 102 16.50 6.95 -19.94
N ASN A 103 16.70 6.15 -21.00
CA ASN A 103 15.65 5.93 -21.98
C ASN A 103 14.54 4.99 -21.48
N SER A 104 14.83 4.05 -20.57
CA SER A 104 13.80 3.26 -19.89
C SER A 104 12.91 4.13 -19.01
N PHE A 105 13.49 5.10 -18.29
CA PHE A 105 12.74 6.10 -17.53
C PHE A 105 11.92 7.01 -18.45
N ALA A 106 12.51 7.53 -19.54
CA ALA A 106 11.81 8.37 -20.50
C ALA A 106 10.62 7.64 -21.16
N LEU A 107 10.79 6.35 -21.48
CA LEU A 107 9.71 5.53 -22.02
C LEU A 107 8.56 5.39 -21.01
N SER A 108 8.87 5.16 -19.73
CA SER A 108 7.86 5.07 -18.67
C SER A 108 7.11 6.39 -18.46
N ILE A 109 7.81 7.54 -18.54
CA ILE A 109 7.21 8.88 -18.42
C ILE A 109 6.31 9.22 -19.63
N SER A 110 6.70 8.75 -20.83
CA SER A 110 6.04 9.10 -22.08
C SER A 110 4.67 8.43 -22.29
N ILE A 111 4.36 7.36 -21.54
CA ILE A 111 3.08 6.63 -21.63
C ILE A 111 1.94 7.59 -21.24
N GLY A 112 1.10 7.94 -22.22
CA GLY A 112 -0.01 8.89 -22.04
C GLY A 112 0.38 10.37 -21.99
N PHE A 113 1.66 10.73 -22.21
CA PHE A 113 2.14 12.11 -22.23
C PHE A 113 2.57 12.61 -23.63
N SER A 114 3.38 11.85 -24.36
CA SER A 114 3.85 12.23 -25.70
C SER A 114 4.31 11.03 -26.51
N GLU A 115 3.66 10.80 -27.66
CA GLU A 115 4.02 9.73 -28.61
C GLU A 115 5.40 9.96 -29.24
N GLU A 116 5.76 11.20 -29.56
CA GLU A 116 7.07 11.54 -30.14
C GLU A 116 8.23 11.16 -29.21
N ILE A 117 8.10 11.47 -27.91
CA ILE A 117 9.10 11.11 -26.90
C ILE A 117 9.14 9.60 -26.70
N HIS A 118 7.98 8.95 -26.73
CA HIS A 118 7.87 7.50 -26.63
C HIS A 118 8.63 6.79 -27.76
N GLU A 119 8.37 7.18 -29.01
CA GLU A 119 9.02 6.63 -30.20
C GLU A 119 10.53 6.89 -30.19
N LYS A 120 10.95 8.11 -29.81
CA LYS A 120 12.37 8.47 -29.70
C LYS A 120 13.08 7.60 -28.66
N ALA A 121 12.53 7.48 -27.46
CA ALA A 121 13.12 6.68 -26.38
C ALA A 121 13.17 5.19 -26.76
N GLN A 122 12.12 4.67 -27.41
CA GLN A 122 12.07 3.29 -27.87
C GLN A 122 13.11 3.02 -28.98
N SER A 123 13.27 3.96 -29.92
CA SER A 123 14.27 3.88 -30.99
C SER A 123 15.70 3.89 -30.44
N GLU A 124 15.97 4.78 -29.48
CA GLU A 124 17.28 4.87 -28.83
C GLU A 124 17.57 3.61 -27.99
N LEU A 125 16.60 3.09 -27.24
CA LEU A 125 16.74 1.81 -26.54
C LEU A 125 17.06 0.66 -27.50
N LYS A 126 16.35 0.55 -28.63
CA LYS A 126 16.66 -0.46 -29.66
C LYS A 126 18.09 -0.30 -30.19
N THR A 127 18.55 0.93 -30.37
CA THR A 127 19.90 1.23 -30.85
C THR A 127 20.96 0.87 -29.81
N LEU A 128 20.73 1.19 -28.54
CA LEU A 128 21.62 0.84 -27.42
C LEU A 128 21.67 -0.67 -27.19
N ILE A 129 20.53 -1.36 -27.27
CA ILE A 129 20.44 -2.82 -27.18
C ILE A 129 21.23 -3.49 -28.31
N LYS A 130 21.14 -2.98 -29.54
CA LYS A 130 21.95 -3.49 -30.67
C LYS A 130 23.45 -3.25 -30.52
N LYS A 131 23.85 -2.23 -29.76
CA LYS A 131 25.26 -1.93 -29.43
C LYS A 131 25.77 -2.75 -28.24
N MET A 132 24.91 -3.53 -27.56
CA MET A 132 25.34 -4.43 -26.49
C MET A 132 26.19 -5.56 -27.08
N ASP A 133 27.51 -5.50 -26.88
CA ASP A 133 28.37 -6.68 -27.03
C ASP A 133 28.30 -7.52 -25.74
N HIS A 134 28.40 -8.85 -25.87
CA HIS A 134 28.44 -9.81 -24.76
C HIS A 134 29.60 -9.55 -23.78
N ASN A 135 30.62 -8.78 -24.19
CA ASN A 135 31.78 -8.43 -23.36
C ASN A 135 31.67 -7.08 -22.62
N THR A 136 30.67 -6.24 -22.94
CA THR A 136 30.51 -4.90 -22.37
C THR A 136 29.76 -5.00 -21.03
N ASP A 137 30.39 -4.62 -19.90
CA ASP A 137 29.75 -4.71 -18.58
C ASP A 137 28.88 -3.47 -18.26
N TYR A 138 27.82 -3.27 -19.05
CA TYR A 138 26.85 -2.20 -18.85
C TYR A 138 25.88 -2.47 -17.68
N LYS A 139 25.66 -3.74 -17.31
CA LYS A 139 24.70 -4.14 -16.26
C LYS A 139 25.09 -3.64 -14.88
N SER A 140 26.38 -3.56 -14.59
CA SER A 140 26.88 -2.99 -13.34
C SER A 140 26.52 -1.50 -13.17
N TYR A 141 26.47 -0.73 -14.26
CA TYR A 141 26.04 0.67 -14.25
C TYR A 141 24.53 0.82 -13.97
N ILE A 142 23.70 -0.05 -14.57
CA ILE A 142 22.26 -0.11 -14.24
C ILE A 142 22.08 -0.42 -12.74
N THR A 143 22.81 -1.43 -12.25
CA THR A 143 22.74 -1.90 -10.86
C THR A 143 23.15 -0.81 -9.87
N VAL A 144 24.20 -0.04 -10.17
CA VAL A 144 24.67 1.02 -9.26
C VAL A 144 23.73 2.22 -9.23
N VAL A 145 23.09 2.57 -10.36
CA VAL A 145 22.05 3.62 -10.38
C VAL A 145 20.87 3.21 -9.49
N GLN A 146 20.43 1.96 -9.58
CA GLN A 146 19.40 1.44 -8.68
C GLN A 146 19.87 1.48 -7.21
N ALA A 147 21.10 1.03 -6.93
CA ALA A 147 21.68 1.11 -5.59
C ALA A 147 21.68 2.54 -5.03
N TYR A 148 22.01 3.52 -5.88
CA TYR A 148 21.98 4.94 -5.56
C TYR A 148 20.57 5.41 -5.24
N ILE A 149 19.57 5.13 -6.09
CA ILE A 149 18.17 5.51 -5.85
C ILE A 149 17.69 4.90 -4.53
N TYR A 150 17.85 3.59 -4.32
CA TYR A 150 17.44 2.94 -3.07
C TYR A 150 18.18 3.49 -1.84
N SER A 151 19.46 3.87 -1.97
CA SER A 151 20.19 4.51 -0.88
C SER A 151 19.57 5.85 -0.44
N ARG A 152 18.84 6.52 -1.34
CA ARG A 152 18.12 7.77 -1.09
C ARG A 152 16.70 7.55 -0.57
N LEU A 153 16.13 6.36 -0.78
CA LEU A 153 14.80 5.96 -0.28
C LEU A 153 14.76 5.61 1.21
N GLY A 154 15.84 5.82 1.96
CA GLY A 154 15.84 5.72 3.43
C GLY A 154 16.07 4.31 3.98
N ARG A 155 15.84 4.14 5.29
CA ARG A 155 16.18 2.91 6.04
C ARG A 155 15.58 1.61 5.46
N PRO A 156 14.29 1.54 5.06
CA PRO A 156 13.70 0.28 4.58
C PRO A 156 14.43 -0.30 3.36
N TRP A 157 15.06 0.55 2.56
CA TRP A 157 15.73 0.18 1.31
C TRP A 157 17.24 0.00 1.45
N GLN A 158 17.79 0.18 2.66
CA GLN A 158 19.23 0.06 2.92
C GLN A 158 19.78 -1.33 2.57
N GLY A 159 19.06 -2.40 2.94
CA GLY A 159 19.45 -3.77 2.61
C GLY A 159 19.49 -4.04 1.10
N ARG A 160 18.47 -3.55 0.37
CA ARG A 160 18.41 -3.62 -1.10
C ARG A 160 19.56 -2.85 -1.75
N ALA A 161 19.82 -1.61 -1.29
CA ALA A 161 20.94 -0.79 -1.76
C ALA A 161 22.29 -1.49 -1.54
N LEU A 162 22.53 -2.06 -0.35
CA LEU A 162 23.76 -2.81 -0.05
C LEU A 162 23.94 -4.02 -0.97
N SER A 163 22.88 -4.79 -1.22
CA SER A 163 22.91 -5.94 -2.12
C SER A 163 23.28 -5.54 -3.56
N LEU A 164 22.71 -4.42 -4.04
CA LEU A 164 22.99 -3.89 -5.38
C LEU A 164 24.42 -3.34 -5.48
N TYR A 165 24.90 -2.59 -4.48
CA TYR A 165 26.31 -2.15 -4.43
C TYR A 165 27.26 -3.35 -4.43
N ASN A 166 26.98 -4.39 -3.64
CA ASN A 166 27.78 -5.62 -3.64
C ASN A 166 27.81 -6.29 -5.00
N SER A 167 26.67 -6.32 -5.69
CA SER A 167 26.53 -6.94 -7.02
C SER A 167 27.34 -6.17 -8.08
N ALA A 168 27.23 -4.84 -8.13
CA ALA A 168 28.01 -4.01 -9.05
C ALA A 168 29.53 -4.12 -8.76
N LEU A 169 29.91 -4.15 -7.48
CA LEU A 169 31.31 -4.27 -7.05
C LEU A 169 31.94 -5.65 -7.33
N LYS A 170 31.17 -6.69 -7.69
CA LYS A 170 31.75 -7.98 -8.11
C LYS A 170 32.60 -7.82 -9.37
N ARG A 171 32.16 -6.97 -10.31
CA ARG A 171 32.90 -6.73 -11.54
C ARG A 171 33.87 -5.55 -11.44
N PHE A 172 33.51 -4.53 -10.68
CA PHE A 172 34.36 -3.35 -10.49
C PHE A 172 34.83 -3.22 -9.02
N PRO A 173 35.63 -4.17 -8.50
CA PRO A 173 35.95 -4.27 -7.07
C PRO A 173 36.83 -3.11 -6.55
N TYR A 174 37.41 -2.31 -7.43
CA TYR A 174 38.28 -1.18 -7.11
C TYR A 174 37.66 0.19 -7.41
N ASN A 175 36.37 0.23 -7.79
CA ASN A 175 35.69 1.50 -7.99
C ASN A 175 35.47 2.19 -6.63
N CYS A 176 36.28 3.23 -6.34
CA CYS A 176 36.28 3.93 -5.07
C CYS A 176 34.94 4.58 -4.72
N GLU A 177 34.19 5.07 -5.71
CA GLU A 177 32.91 5.75 -5.49
C GLU A 177 31.81 4.74 -5.12
N TRP A 178 31.77 3.59 -5.79
CA TRP A 178 30.81 2.53 -5.47
C TRP A 178 31.11 1.92 -4.10
N LEU A 179 32.40 1.74 -3.80
CA LEU A 179 32.85 1.37 -2.47
C LEU A 179 32.45 2.43 -1.44
N PHE A 180 32.51 3.72 -1.78
CA PHE A 180 32.11 4.80 -0.88
C PHE A 180 30.60 4.77 -0.62
N GLY A 181 29.77 4.60 -1.66
CA GLY A 181 28.31 4.41 -1.51
C GLY A 181 27.98 3.22 -0.61
N LYS A 182 28.68 2.09 -0.78
CA LYS A 182 28.59 0.93 0.11
C LYS A 182 29.00 1.26 1.55
N ALA A 183 30.14 1.92 1.75
CA ALA A 183 30.64 2.31 3.08
C ALA A 183 29.62 3.18 3.82
N LEU A 184 29.04 4.17 3.12
CA LEU A 184 28.00 5.02 3.67
C LEU A 184 26.76 4.22 4.05
N MET A 185 26.35 3.23 3.26
CA MET A 185 25.22 2.36 3.63
C MET A 185 25.52 1.47 4.85
N LEU A 186 26.74 0.95 4.98
CA LEU A 186 27.13 0.15 6.16
C LEU A 186 27.12 1.00 7.43
N GLY A 187 27.66 2.22 7.36
CA GLY A 187 27.74 3.13 8.50
C GLY A 187 26.49 3.97 8.78
N ARG A 188 25.44 3.88 7.94
CA ARG A 188 24.26 4.74 8.04
C ARG A 188 23.58 4.62 9.39
N GLU A 189 23.35 3.38 9.86
CA GLU A 189 22.73 3.13 11.16
C GLU A 189 23.63 3.63 12.29
N ALA A 190 24.93 3.36 12.23
CA ALA A 190 25.89 3.81 13.25
C ALA A 190 25.97 5.36 13.36
N ARG A 191 25.89 6.09 12.25
CA ARG A 191 25.89 7.56 12.25
C ARG A 191 24.57 8.14 12.77
N GLN A 192 23.43 7.57 12.38
CA GLN A 192 22.12 7.99 12.86
C GLN A 192 21.90 7.68 14.36
N GLN A 193 22.60 6.68 14.90
CA GLN A 193 22.59 6.33 16.33
C GLN A 193 23.42 7.27 17.21
N GLY A 194 24.20 8.18 16.63
CA GLY A 194 25.14 9.05 17.35
C GLY A 194 24.52 10.10 18.30
N PHE A 195 23.20 10.09 18.53
CA PHE A 195 22.50 11.13 19.31
C PHE A 195 21.36 10.64 20.23
N ARG A 196 21.12 9.32 20.43
CA ARG A 196 20.10 8.85 21.40
C ARG A 196 20.63 7.76 22.32
N LYS A 197 20.45 7.95 23.64
CA LYS A 197 20.72 6.92 24.66
C LYS A 197 19.71 5.77 24.52
N GLY A 198 20.26 4.55 24.43
CA GLY A 198 19.56 3.27 24.58
C GLY A 198 19.15 2.56 23.28
N TRP A 199 20.07 2.50 22.31
CA TRP A 199 20.09 1.45 21.28
C TRP A 199 21.01 0.31 21.78
N LYS A 200 20.64 -0.96 21.62
CA LYS A 200 21.52 -2.07 22.07
C LYS A 200 22.72 -2.28 21.14
N ASN A 201 23.83 -2.73 21.75
CA ASN A 201 25.11 -3.14 21.16
C ASN A 201 25.00 -4.41 20.28
N LYS A 202 24.31 -4.37 19.14
CA LYS A 202 24.67 -5.19 17.97
C LYS A 202 24.86 -4.29 16.78
N ASP A 203 26.06 -4.15 16.27
CA ASP A 203 27.25 -3.81 17.02
C ASP A 203 27.62 -2.49 16.33
N VAL A 204 27.26 -1.32 16.88
CA VAL A 204 27.60 0.00 16.26
C VAL A 204 29.07 -0.02 15.89
N ARG A 205 29.85 -0.66 16.76
CA ARG A 205 31.22 -1.04 16.54
C ARG A 205 31.40 -2.00 15.35
N ALA A 206 30.67 -3.10 15.17
CA ALA A 206 30.73 -3.90 13.92
C ALA A 206 30.35 -3.12 12.66
N ALA A 207 29.26 -2.34 12.65
CA ALA A 207 28.87 -1.53 11.51
C ALA A 207 29.97 -0.50 11.19
N CYS A 208 30.51 0.17 12.22
CA CYS A 208 31.68 1.02 12.09
C CYS A 208 32.92 0.25 11.64
N LEU A 209 33.15 -0.99 12.08
CA LEU A 209 34.29 -1.83 11.66
C LEU A 209 34.16 -2.26 10.19
N GLU A 210 32.96 -2.58 9.73
CA GLU A 210 32.68 -2.91 8.34
C GLU A 210 32.82 -1.68 7.44
N GLU A 211 32.23 -0.55 7.84
CA GLU A 211 32.43 0.73 7.17
C GLU A 211 33.93 1.07 7.11
N LYS A 212 34.63 0.98 8.25
CA LYS A 212 36.07 1.23 8.36
C LYS A 212 36.86 0.39 7.37
N LYS A 213 36.59 -0.92 7.27
CA LYS A 213 37.28 -1.82 6.32
C LYS A 213 37.11 -1.36 4.88
N VAL A 214 35.91 -0.91 4.50
CA VAL A 214 35.65 -0.42 3.13
C VAL A 214 36.33 0.93 2.91
N LEU A 215 36.26 1.86 3.87
CA LEU A 215 36.94 3.16 3.78
C LEU A 215 38.47 3.03 3.72
N GLU A 216 39.06 2.13 4.51
CA GLU A 216 40.49 1.81 4.42
C GLU A 216 40.86 1.26 3.05
N LYS A 217 40.02 0.39 2.47
CA LYS A 217 40.23 -0.10 1.10
C LYS A 217 40.19 1.04 0.09
N ILE A 218 39.25 1.97 0.21
CA ILE A 218 39.17 3.16 -0.66
C ILE A 218 40.44 4.00 -0.55
N LEU A 219 40.92 4.30 0.67
CA LEU A 219 42.10 5.12 0.87
C LEU A 219 43.41 4.44 0.44
N LYS A 220 43.45 3.10 0.40
CA LYS A 220 44.55 2.35 -0.21
C LYS A 220 44.58 2.48 -1.73
N ILE A 221 43.40 2.49 -2.36
CA ILE A 221 43.27 2.62 -3.83
C ILE A 221 43.47 4.07 -4.25
N ASN A 222 42.80 5.01 -3.57
CA ASN A 222 42.87 6.44 -3.82
C ASN A 222 43.08 7.22 -2.51
N PRO A 223 44.34 7.50 -2.14
CA PRO A 223 44.66 8.30 -0.95
C PRO A 223 44.14 9.74 -0.99
N LYS A 224 43.81 10.27 -2.18
CA LYS A 224 43.29 11.64 -2.38
C LYS A 224 41.76 11.71 -2.29
N PHE A 225 41.08 10.62 -1.92
CA PHE A 225 39.63 10.64 -1.70
C PHE A 225 39.29 11.27 -0.34
N HIS A 226 39.31 12.61 -0.27
CA HIS A 226 39.19 13.35 0.99
C HIS A 226 37.83 13.17 1.70
N SER A 227 36.73 12.97 0.97
CA SER A 227 35.42 12.64 1.57
C SER A 227 35.42 11.29 2.31
N ALA A 228 36.01 10.24 1.71
CA ALA A 228 36.20 8.95 2.36
C ALA A 228 37.15 9.07 3.55
N ARG A 229 38.17 9.93 3.46
CA ARG A 229 39.10 10.22 4.55
C ARG A 229 38.41 10.88 5.75
N ALA A 230 37.56 11.89 5.52
CA ALA A 230 36.78 12.52 6.58
C ALA A 230 35.88 11.51 7.29
N MET A 231 35.14 10.69 6.52
CA MET A 231 34.30 9.61 7.08
C MET A 231 35.13 8.58 7.84
N TYR A 232 36.30 8.21 7.34
CA TYR A 232 37.21 7.28 8.02
C TYR A 232 37.67 7.84 9.36
N GLY A 233 38.03 9.13 9.40
CA GLY A 233 38.33 9.83 10.64
C GLY A 233 37.15 9.86 11.61
N GLN A 234 35.92 10.09 11.13
CA GLN A 234 34.71 10.03 11.95
C GLN A 234 34.50 8.63 12.55
N VAL A 235 34.66 7.59 11.75
CA VAL A 235 34.53 6.19 12.18
C VAL A 235 35.58 5.85 13.23
N LYS A 236 36.85 6.24 13.02
CA LYS A 236 37.91 6.10 14.02
C LYS A 236 37.57 6.80 15.32
N PHE A 237 37.03 8.01 15.26
CA PHE A 237 36.60 8.74 16.45
C PHE A 237 35.49 8.01 17.21
N THR A 238 34.48 7.52 16.50
CA THR A 238 33.37 6.73 17.08
C THR A 238 33.89 5.43 17.73
N LEU A 239 34.89 4.79 17.13
CA LEU A 239 35.56 3.59 17.66
C LEU A 239 36.57 3.87 18.79
N GLY A 240 36.83 5.15 19.12
CA GLY A 240 37.81 5.54 20.14
C GLY A 240 39.27 5.35 19.71
N GLU A 241 39.55 5.25 18.41
CA GLU A 241 40.88 5.02 17.87
C GLU A 241 41.70 6.31 17.72
N LYS A 242 43.04 6.17 17.78
CA LYS A 242 43.98 7.28 17.57
C LYS A 242 44.05 7.71 16.10
N GLY A 243 44.43 8.97 15.87
CA GLY A 243 44.63 9.55 14.54
C GLY A 243 43.36 9.97 13.81
N ALA A 244 42.18 9.90 14.45
CA ALA A 244 40.92 10.40 13.89
C ALA A 244 41.02 11.88 13.49
N GLU A 245 41.58 12.71 14.37
CA GLU A 245 41.80 14.14 14.12
C GLU A 245 42.66 14.41 12.90
N THR A 246 43.74 13.64 12.75
CA THR A 246 44.67 13.78 11.63
C THR A 246 43.95 13.56 10.31
N GLU A 247 43.13 12.50 10.20
CA GLU A 247 42.39 12.21 8.97
C GLU A 247 41.36 13.31 8.65
N ILE A 248 40.60 13.77 9.65
CA ILE A 248 39.59 14.82 9.50
C ILE A 248 40.24 16.14 9.10
N ARG A 249 41.32 16.53 9.79
CA ARG A 249 42.05 17.76 9.51
C ARG A 249 42.68 17.73 8.12
N THR A 250 43.32 16.63 7.73
CA THR A 250 43.88 16.49 6.38
C THR A 250 42.80 16.56 5.31
N ALA A 251 41.63 15.95 5.51
CA ALA A 251 40.52 16.08 4.57
C ALA A 251 40.06 17.54 4.44
N LEU A 252 39.91 18.24 5.57
CA LEU A 252 39.47 19.63 5.62
C LEU A 252 40.49 20.62 5.02
N GLU A 253 41.79 20.40 5.22
CA GLU A 253 42.86 21.24 4.64
C GLU A 253 42.88 21.18 3.11
N HIS A 254 42.54 20.04 2.52
CA HIS A 254 42.54 19.85 1.07
C HIS A 254 41.25 20.29 0.40
N GLU A 255 40.11 20.06 1.05
CA GLU A 255 38.78 20.40 0.52
C GLU A 255 37.95 21.20 1.56
N PRO A 256 38.36 22.44 1.89
CA PRO A 256 37.79 23.22 3.00
C PRO A 256 36.36 23.70 2.75
N GLU A 257 35.92 23.75 1.50
CA GLU A 257 34.58 24.20 1.10
C GLU A 257 33.62 23.03 0.86
N ARG A 258 34.07 21.78 1.03
CA ARG A 258 33.23 20.62 0.73
C ARG A 258 32.30 20.31 1.90
N HIS A 259 31.00 20.50 1.67
CA HIS A 259 29.94 20.41 2.68
C HIS A 259 30.07 19.21 3.64
N ASN A 260 30.17 17.98 3.13
CA ASN A 260 30.23 16.79 3.98
C ASN A 260 31.49 16.74 4.86
N ILE A 261 32.64 17.21 4.36
CA ILE A 261 33.89 17.27 5.13
C ILE A 261 33.77 18.30 6.24
N VAL A 262 33.25 19.49 5.92
CA VAL A 262 32.97 20.57 6.88
C VAL A 262 32.05 20.06 7.98
N MET A 263 30.91 19.43 7.63
CA MET A 263 29.96 18.95 8.64
C MET A 263 30.55 17.86 9.55
N VAL A 264 31.37 16.96 9.01
CA VAL A 264 32.07 15.94 9.81
C VAL A 264 33.09 16.59 10.75
N ALA A 265 33.90 17.53 10.24
CA ALA A 265 34.90 18.23 11.03
C ALA A 265 34.28 19.04 12.17
N THR A 266 33.23 19.80 11.87
CA THR A 266 32.45 20.56 12.84
C THR A 266 31.90 19.66 13.95
N ARG A 267 31.24 18.55 13.60
CA ARG A 267 30.69 17.61 14.58
C ARG A 267 31.80 17.02 15.46
N TYR A 268 32.95 16.68 14.87
CA TYR A 268 34.11 16.19 15.58
C TYR A 268 34.63 17.22 16.61
N TYR A 269 34.96 18.44 16.17
CA TYR A 269 35.51 19.47 17.05
C TYR A 269 34.53 19.93 18.12
N ARG A 270 33.23 20.03 17.79
CA ARG A 270 32.17 20.28 18.78
C ARG A 270 32.14 19.20 19.86
N ARG A 271 32.20 17.92 19.49
CA ARG A 271 32.23 16.80 20.46
C ARG A 271 33.51 16.78 21.30
N LYS A 272 34.62 17.27 20.76
CA LYS A 272 35.87 17.53 21.50
C LYS A 272 35.84 18.80 22.35
N LYS A 273 34.73 19.56 22.34
CA LYS A 273 34.57 20.86 23.01
C LYS A 273 35.54 21.94 22.52
N ASN A 274 36.12 21.77 21.33
CA ASN A 274 36.85 22.83 20.65
C ASN A 274 35.84 23.67 19.85
N PHE A 275 35.08 24.49 20.57
CA PHE A 275 33.95 25.21 20.00
C PHE A 275 34.37 26.37 19.09
N GLU A 276 35.51 27.00 19.37
CA GLU A 276 36.07 28.08 18.55
C GLU A 276 36.39 27.56 17.14
N LEU A 277 37.20 26.50 17.04
CA LEU A 277 37.54 25.92 15.74
C LEU A 277 36.31 25.39 14.99
N ALA A 278 35.36 24.76 15.69
CA ALA A 278 34.11 24.30 15.07
C ALA A 278 33.28 25.47 14.50
N GLY A 279 33.27 26.61 15.21
CA GLY A 279 32.61 27.83 14.77
C GLY A 279 33.31 28.44 13.55
N GLU A 280 34.62 28.61 13.61
CA GLU A 280 35.43 29.15 12.51
C GLU A 280 35.26 28.35 11.21
N ILE A 281 35.25 27.01 11.30
CA ILE A 281 35.05 26.12 10.15
C ILE A 281 33.68 26.35 9.52
N LEU A 282 32.61 26.38 10.32
CA LEU A 282 31.25 26.60 9.84
C LEU A 282 31.04 28.01 9.27
N GLU A 283 31.49 29.05 9.98
CA GLU A 283 31.33 30.44 9.54
C GLU A 283 32.09 30.69 8.23
N ARG A 284 33.30 30.15 8.10
CA ARG A 284 34.06 30.21 6.85
C ARG A 284 33.30 29.55 5.70
N PHE A 285 32.77 28.34 5.91
CA PHE A 285 32.00 27.61 4.91
C PHE A 285 30.73 28.36 4.49
N ILE A 286 30.01 28.94 5.45
CA ILE A 286 28.80 29.73 5.19
C ILE A 286 29.13 31.01 4.42
N ASN A 287 30.25 31.67 4.74
CA ASN A 287 30.66 32.88 4.06
C ASN A 287 31.25 32.63 2.66
N SER A 288 31.82 31.45 2.40
CA SER A 288 32.42 31.10 1.10
C SER A 288 31.41 30.58 0.08
N THR A 289 30.25 30.07 0.52
CA THR A 289 29.30 29.34 -0.33
C THR A 289 28.08 30.19 -0.67
N LYS A 290 27.70 30.26 -1.96
CA LYS A 290 26.51 31.03 -2.39
C LYS A 290 25.17 30.35 -2.03
N ASN A 291 25.15 29.02 -1.95
CA ASN A 291 23.98 28.21 -1.61
C ASN A 291 24.23 27.42 -0.33
N VAL A 292 24.09 28.10 0.82
CA VAL A 292 24.26 27.46 2.13
C VAL A 292 23.02 26.64 2.47
N ASP A 293 23.23 25.40 2.92
CA ASP A 293 22.14 24.51 3.28
C ASP A 293 21.59 24.76 4.70
N ALA A 294 20.39 24.25 4.95
CA ALA A 294 19.74 24.39 6.26
C ALA A 294 20.52 23.68 7.38
N ASP A 295 21.23 22.59 7.06
CA ASP A 295 22.00 21.80 8.04
C ASP A 295 23.19 22.60 8.59
N ALA A 296 23.89 23.40 7.77
CA ALA A 296 24.99 24.24 8.25
C ALA A 296 24.55 25.24 9.32
N TYR A 297 23.43 25.94 9.10
CA TYR A 297 22.85 26.84 10.10
C TYR A 297 22.35 26.08 11.33
N PHE A 298 21.76 24.90 11.15
CA PHE A 298 21.38 24.05 12.28
C PHE A 298 22.60 23.64 13.13
N GLN A 299 23.72 23.25 12.51
CA GLN A 299 24.94 22.89 13.24
C GLN A 299 25.55 24.08 13.98
N LEU A 300 25.50 25.30 13.41
CA LEU A 300 25.90 26.52 14.10
C LEU A 300 25.01 26.78 15.33
N GLY A 301 23.68 26.72 15.18
CA GLY A 301 22.77 26.88 16.30
C GLY A 301 23.04 25.86 17.41
N TYR A 302 23.23 24.60 17.01
CA TYR A 302 23.52 23.52 17.96
C TYR A 302 24.90 23.66 18.62
N LEU A 303 25.89 24.22 17.93
CA LEU A 303 27.19 24.58 18.51
C LEU A 303 27.02 25.59 19.65
N LYS A 304 26.23 26.65 19.43
CA LYS A 304 25.92 27.65 20.46
C LYS A 304 25.17 27.04 21.65
N CYS A 305 24.21 26.16 21.41
CA CYS A 305 23.56 25.38 22.48
C CYS A 305 24.56 24.53 23.27
N SER A 306 25.50 23.86 22.58
CA SER A 306 26.53 23.03 23.20
C SER A 306 27.49 23.86 24.06
N GLN A 307 27.84 25.08 23.61
CA GLN A 307 28.61 26.04 24.40
C GLN A 307 27.84 26.44 25.67
N ALA A 308 26.54 26.75 25.56
CA ALA A 308 25.69 27.15 26.68
C ALA A 308 25.55 26.08 27.77
N LEU A 309 25.75 24.80 27.43
CA LEU A 309 25.74 23.68 28.38
C LEU A 309 27.08 23.47 29.13
N THR A 310 28.10 24.29 28.83
CA THR A 310 29.40 24.20 29.49
C THR A 310 29.26 24.58 30.97
N ARG A 311 29.70 23.69 31.86
CA ARG A 311 29.63 23.90 33.31
C ARG A 311 30.41 25.15 33.71
N GLY A 312 29.82 25.97 34.57
CA GLY A 312 30.46 27.17 35.13
C GLY A 312 30.23 28.47 34.35
N LEU A 313 29.48 28.44 33.23
CA LEU A 313 29.08 29.66 32.54
C LEU A 313 28.01 30.43 33.31
N PRO A 314 28.11 31.77 33.44
CA PRO A 314 27.06 32.61 34.02
C PRO A 314 25.74 32.45 33.25
N VAL A 315 24.61 32.52 33.96
CA VAL A 315 23.26 32.38 33.37
C VAL A 315 23.05 33.37 32.21
N ASN A 316 23.49 34.63 32.35
CA ASN A 316 23.39 35.63 31.30
C ASN A 316 24.15 35.23 30.02
N THR A 317 25.34 34.63 30.17
CA THR A 317 26.13 34.13 29.03
C THR A 317 25.45 32.93 28.36
N GLN A 318 24.83 32.05 29.15
CA GLN A 318 24.06 30.94 28.61
C GLN A 318 22.84 31.43 27.81
N SER A 319 22.14 32.47 28.31
CA SER A 319 21.00 33.07 27.61
C SER A 319 21.43 33.74 26.30
N LEU A 320 22.52 34.51 26.29
CA LEU A 320 23.05 35.12 25.06
C LEU A 320 23.40 34.08 24.00
N LEU A 321 24.05 32.98 24.40
CA LEU A 321 24.36 31.87 23.47
C LEU A 321 23.09 31.19 22.94
N ARG A 322 22.04 31.07 23.77
CA ARG A 322 20.74 30.54 23.33
C ARG A 322 20.03 31.49 22.37
N GLU A 323 20.10 32.79 22.58
CA GLU A 323 19.58 33.80 21.64
C GLU A 323 20.32 33.77 20.30
N GLU A 324 21.65 33.61 20.31
CA GLU A 324 22.44 33.38 19.09
C GLU A 324 22.02 32.08 18.39
N ALA A 325 21.81 31.01 19.15
CA ALA A 325 21.35 29.73 18.61
C ALA A 325 20.01 29.86 17.87
N LEU A 326 19.04 30.60 18.47
CA LEU A 326 17.73 30.85 17.85
C LEU A 326 17.85 31.57 16.50
N LYS A 327 18.77 32.54 16.35
CA LYS A 327 18.98 33.23 15.07
C LYS A 327 19.36 32.23 13.97
N HIS A 328 20.25 31.29 14.30
CA HIS A 328 20.68 30.26 13.36
C HIS A 328 19.58 29.22 13.08
N PHE A 329 18.81 28.79 14.08
CA PHE A 329 17.67 27.90 13.84
C PHE A 329 16.57 28.54 13.01
N ASN A 330 16.27 29.83 13.23
CA ASN A 330 15.36 30.58 12.37
C ASN A 330 15.84 30.57 10.93
N LYS A 331 17.14 30.79 10.69
CA LYS A 331 17.69 30.75 9.33
C LYS A 331 17.62 29.36 8.70
N SER A 332 17.87 28.31 9.48
CA SER A 332 17.72 26.92 9.04
C SER A 332 16.27 26.61 8.62
N VAL A 333 15.28 27.06 9.41
CA VAL A 333 13.86 26.86 9.11
C VAL A 333 13.37 27.74 7.95
N GLU A 334 13.92 28.95 7.77
CA GLU A 334 13.67 29.79 6.59
C GLU A 334 14.12 29.09 5.29
N ILE A 335 15.30 28.46 5.30
CA ILE A 335 15.84 27.73 4.15
C ILE A 335 15.07 26.42 3.94
N ASN A 336 14.74 25.72 5.03
CA ASN A 336 14.00 24.48 5.00
C ASN A 336 12.92 24.44 6.09
N SER A 337 11.69 24.79 5.71
CA SER A 337 10.52 24.79 6.60
C SER A 337 10.10 23.41 7.11
N CYS A 338 10.76 22.33 6.65
CA CYS A 338 10.53 20.95 7.09
C CYS A 338 11.75 20.35 7.77
N HIS A 339 12.72 21.17 8.21
CA HIS A 339 13.88 20.70 8.96
C HIS A 339 13.50 20.38 10.41
N TYR A 340 12.87 19.22 10.63
CA TYR A 340 12.36 18.74 11.92
C TYR A 340 13.34 18.97 13.10
N PRO A 341 14.62 18.54 13.04
CA PRO A 341 15.54 18.75 14.16
C PRO A 341 15.76 20.22 14.53
N ALA A 342 15.68 21.14 13.56
CA ALA A 342 15.87 22.56 13.80
C ALA A 342 14.64 23.16 14.46
N ILE A 343 13.44 22.75 14.05
CA ILE A 343 12.18 23.19 14.66
C ILE A 343 12.07 22.65 16.10
N THR A 344 12.41 21.38 16.34
CA THR A 344 12.40 20.77 17.67
C THR A 344 13.36 21.49 18.63
N VAL A 345 14.61 21.69 18.23
CA VAL A 345 15.60 22.36 19.08
C VAL A 345 15.29 23.86 19.22
N LYS A 346 14.74 24.50 18.19
CA LYS A 346 14.21 25.87 18.28
C LYS A 346 13.15 25.96 19.39
N ALA A 347 12.17 25.05 19.42
CA ALA A 347 11.13 25.02 20.45
C ALA A 347 11.73 24.84 21.86
N GLU A 348 12.69 23.92 22.03
CA GLU A 348 13.40 23.72 23.29
C GLU A 348 14.14 24.98 23.75
N VAL A 349 14.89 25.62 22.86
CA VAL A 349 15.67 26.83 23.19
C VAL A 349 14.75 28.02 23.50
N THR A 350 13.65 28.17 22.76
CA THR A 350 12.60 29.16 23.05
C THR A 350 12.01 28.95 24.45
N ALA A 351 11.77 27.70 24.86
CA ALA A 351 11.33 27.37 26.22
C ALA A 351 12.39 27.72 27.27
N LEU A 352 13.66 27.39 27.03
CA LEU A 352 14.78 27.68 27.94
C LEU A 352 15.07 29.17 28.10
N LEU A 353 14.60 30.02 27.18
CA LEU A 353 14.66 31.48 27.27
C LEU A 353 13.43 32.07 27.98
N GLY A 354 12.47 31.23 28.41
CA GLY A 354 11.28 31.65 29.13
C GLY A 354 10.07 32.00 28.25
N GLU A 355 10.18 31.87 26.92
CA GLU A 355 9.08 32.13 25.98
C GLU A 355 8.16 30.89 25.83
N THR A 356 7.57 30.42 26.93
CA THR A 356 6.84 29.14 27.00
C THR A 356 5.67 29.04 26.02
N LYS A 357 4.94 30.13 25.77
CA LYS A 357 3.81 30.16 24.82
C LYS A 357 4.26 29.90 23.38
N LYS A 358 5.32 30.57 22.92
CA LYS A 358 5.87 30.37 21.57
C LYS A 358 6.48 28.98 21.42
N ALA A 359 7.13 28.47 22.47
CA ALA A 359 7.64 27.10 22.47
C ALA A 359 6.50 26.08 22.31
N ARG A 360 5.37 26.30 22.99
CA ARG A 360 4.17 25.47 22.83
C ARG A 360 3.66 25.49 21.40
N GLU A 361 3.46 26.67 20.81
CA GLU A 361 3.00 26.83 19.43
C GLU A 361 3.91 26.06 18.44
N LEU A 362 5.24 26.11 18.63
CA LEU A 362 6.18 25.36 17.79
C LEU A 362 6.07 23.83 17.94
N PHE A 363 5.81 23.34 19.16
CA PHE A 363 5.59 21.91 19.38
C PHE A 363 4.24 21.45 18.85
N GLU A 364 3.17 22.24 19.06
CA GLU A 364 1.85 21.97 18.50
C GLU A 364 1.92 21.93 16.97
N ASP A 365 2.61 22.88 16.33
CA ASP A 365 2.88 22.86 14.89
C ASP A 365 3.54 21.54 14.46
N LEU A 366 4.52 21.04 15.21
CA LEU A 366 5.19 19.75 14.93
C LEU A 366 4.26 18.54 15.08
N PHE A 367 3.26 18.63 15.97
CA PHE A 367 2.34 17.55 16.29
C PHE A 367 1.03 17.60 15.48
N ASP A 368 0.67 18.76 14.91
CA ASP A 368 -0.60 18.98 14.21
C ASP A 368 -0.51 18.77 12.69
N ASN A 369 -1.70 18.63 12.07
CA ASN A 369 -1.92 18.23 10.67
C ASN A 369 -1.19 19.06 9.60
N ILE A 370 -0.59 20.21 9.93
CA ILE A 370 0.16 21.05 8.97
C ILE A 370 1.31 20.25 8.33
N PHE A 371 1.84 19.25 9.05
CA PHE A 371 2.83 18.33 8.50
C PHE A 371 2.28 17.00 7.95
N LYS A 372 0.97 16.72 8.01
CA LYS A 372 0.40 15.49 7.39
C LYS A 372 0.46 15.50 5.86
N ASN A 373 0.37 16.68 5.24
CA ASN A 373 0.55 16.87 3.80
C ASN A 373 2.04 17.03 3.40
N LYS A 374 2.92 17.08 4.40
CA LYS A 374 4.37 17.03 4.24
C LYS A 374 4.79 15.59 4.55
N PRO A 375 6.00 15.18 4.20
CA PRO A 375 6.49 13.87 4.60
C PRO A 375 6.57 13.74 6.13
N TYR A 376 5.49 13.23 6.72
CA TYR A 376 5.35 12.93 8.14
C TYR A 376 6.30 11.79 8.54
N LEU A 377 7.09 11.99 9.60
CA LEU A 377 8.04 11.01 10.11
C LEU A 377 7.73 10.69 11.57
N ALA A 378 7.07 9.55 11.82
CA ALA A 378 6.78 9.07 13.18
C ALA A 378 8.03 9.07 14.10
N LYS A 379 9.23 8.83 13.55
CA LYS A 379 10.50 8.85 14.31
C LYS A 379 10.97 10.27 14.71
N GLU A 380 10.72 11.26 13.85
CA GLU A 380 11.04 12.68 14.13
C GLU A 380 10.00 13.27 15.07
N GLU A 381 8.74 12.85 14.93
CA GLU A 381 7.72 13.15 15.93
C GLU A 381 8.07 12.54 17.28
N LEU A 382 8.46 11.26 17.34
CA LEU A 382 8.95 10.64 18.57
C LEU A 382 10.16 11.38 19.15
N ALA A 383 11.05 11.93 18.31
CA ALA A 383 12.15 12.81 18.76
C ALA A 383 11.64 14.07 19.44
N SER A 384 10.61 14.67 18.83
CA SER A 384 10.02 15.93 19.26
C SER A 384 9.20 15.74 20.53
N LEU A 385 8.48 14.62 20.66
CA LEU A 385 7.80 14.19 21.87
C LEU A 385 8.79 13.87 22.98
N ASP A 386 9.86 13.11 22.69
CA ASP A 386 10.97 12.86 23.63
C ASP A 386 11.52 14.19 24.18
N CYS A 387 11.80 15.15 23.29
CA CYS A 387 12.27 16.48 23.66
C CYS A 387 11.23 17.17 24.56
N ALA A 388 9.99 17.32 24.08
CA ALA A 388 8.91 18.01 24.77
C ALA A 388 8.65 17.48 26.19
N LEU A 389 8.67 16.14 26.34
CA LEU A 389 8.37 15.46 27.59
C LEU A 389 9.56 15.39 28.56
N SER A 390 10.80 15.54 28.06
CA SER A 390 12.02 15.47 28.87
C SER A 390 12.62 16.82 29.25
N MET A 391 12.05 17.92 28.74
CA MET A 391 12.47 19.29 29.09
C MET A 391 12.44 19.50 30.60
N ARG A 392 13.59 19.89 31.17
CA ARG A 392 13.72 20.26 32.59
C ARG A 392 13.69 21.77 32.70
N LEU A 393 12.51 22.31 32.96
CA LEU A 393 12.30 23.74 33.19
C LEU A 393 12.03 24.00 34.67
N PRO A 394 12.35 25.20 35.19
CA PRO A 394 11.91 25.64 36.50
C PRO A 394 10.38 25.49 36.65
N SER A 395 9.90 25.22 37.87
CA SER A 395 8.48 24.91 38.13
C SER A 395 7.51 26.02 37.68
N ASN A 396 7.98 27.26 37.60
CA ASN A 396 7.22 28.43 37.11
C ASN A 396 7.29 28.64 35.58
N MET A 397 7.96 27.76 34.83
CA MET A 397 8.19 27.85 33.38
C MET A 397 7.71 26.57 32.67
N GLN A 398 6.53 26.05 33.03
CA GLN A 398 5.95 24.92 32.32
C GLN A 398 5.47 25.33 30.92
N VAL A 399 5.88 24.57 29.90
CA VAL A 399 5.42 24.77 28.51
C VAL A 399 4.02 24.18 28.31
N PHE A 400 3.79 23.01 28.90
CA PHE A 400 2.54 22.25 28.80
C PHE A 400 1.90 22.12 30.17
N SER A 401 0.58 22.22 30.20
CA SER A 401 -0.28 21.86 31.34
C SER A 401 -0.23 20.35 31.62
N THR A 402 -0.65 19.93 32.82
CA THR A 402 -0.77 18.51 33.18
C THR A 402 -1.63 17.74 32.16
N LYS A 403 -2.75 18.34 31.73
CA LYS A 403 -3.64 17.78 30.70
C LYS A 403 -2.91 17.50 29.38
N GLU A 404 -2.14 18.46 28.89
CA GLU A 404 -1.37 18.31 27.65
C GLU A 404 -0.25 17.27 27.80
N LEU A 405 0.43 17.23 28.96
CA LEU A 405 1.45 16.23 29.25
C LEU A 405 0.91 14.80 29.25
N ILE A 406 -0.32 14.58 29.73
CA ILE A 406 -1.01 13.28 29.64
C ILE A 406 -1.20 12.89 28.17
N ILE A 407 -1.72 13.81 27.34
CA ILE A 407 -1.98 13.56 25.92
C ILE A 407 -0.67 13.26 25.17
N LEU A 408 0.39 14.04 25.41
CA LEU A 408 1.69 13.85 24.77
C LEU A 408 2.36 12.54 25.22
N SER A 409 2.24 12.17 26.50
CA SER A 409 2.77 10.89 27.02
C SER A 409 2.04 9.69 26.41
N HIS A 410 0.72 9.76 26.29
CA HIS A 410 -0.08 8.75 25.59
C HIS A 410 0.30 8.65 24.11
N ARG A 411 0.39 9.79 23.41
CA ARG A 411 0.80 9.84 22.00
C ARG A 411 2.19 9.25 21.77
N TYR A 412 3.11 9.47 22.70
CA TYR A 412 4.43 8.83 22.68
C TYR A 412 4.33 7.30 22.71
N ILE A 413 3.54 6.74 23.65
CA ILE A 413 3.34 5.30 23.77
C ILE A 413 2.70 4.74 22.49
N VAL A 414 1.65 5.40 22.00
CA VAL A 414 0.95 5.02 20.75
C VAL A 414 1.93 4.92 19.59
N LEU A 415 2.67 5.99 19.30
CA LEU A 415 3.62 6.02 18.18
C LEU A 415 4.75 5.01 18.36
N THR A 416 5.22 4.79 19.59
CA THR A 416 6.26 3.79 19.86
C THR A 416 5.75 2.40 19.53
N THR A 417 4.55 2.04 19.99
CA THR A 417 3.94 0.72 19.67
C THR A 417 3.68 0.52 18.18
N GLU A 418 3.29 1.57 17.45
CA GLU A 418 3.08 1.53 16.00
C GLU A 418 4.39 1.40 15.22
N VAL A 419 5.45 2.09 15.64
CA VAL A 419 6.79 1.97 15.03
C VAL A 419 7.38 0.58 15.29
N GLU A 420 7.22 0.03 16.49
CA GLU A 420 7.68 -1.32 16.82
C GLU A 420 6.94 -2.41 16.03
N ALA A 421 5.63 -2.28 15.84
CA ALA A 421 4.85 -3.24 15.05
C ALA A 421 5.29 -3.31 13.57
N ASN A 422 5.77 -2.20 13.00
CA ASN A 422 6.22 -2.12 11.61
C ASN A 422 7.68 -2.59 11.40
N ILE A 423 8.47 -2.73 12.46
CA ILE A 423 9.85 -3.22 12.39
C ILE A 423 9.82 -4.74 12.67
N LYS A 424 9.96 -5.57 11.61
CA LYS A 424 9.97 -7.04 11.70
C LYS A 424 10.71 -7.54 12.96
N LYS A 425 10.04 -8.42 13.72
CA LYS A 425 10.54 -9.15 14.89
C LYS A 425 11.97 -9.65 14.64
N GLY A 426 12.96 -8.94 15.18
CA GLY A 426 14.37 -9.28 14.99
C GLY A 426 15.37 -8.39 15.70
N SER A 427 14.95 -7.27 16.30
CA SER A 427 15.84 -6.41 17.09
C SER A 427 15.54 -6.54 18.59
N GLU A 428 16.58 -6.74 19.40
CA GLU A 428 16.50 -6.74 20.87
C GLU A 428 16.22 -5.34 21.48
N ASP A 429 15.85 -4.35 20.63
CA ASP A 429 15.66 -2.92 20.94
C ASP A 429 14.38 -2.60 21.73
N CYS A 430 13.51 -3.58 22.01
CA CYS A 430 12.34 -3.37 22.87
C CYS A 430 12.72 -2.90 24.29
N SER A 431 13.94 -3.13 24.81
CA SER A 431 14.21 -2.87 26.24
C SER A 431 14.26 -1.39 26.65
N ASN A 432 14.69 -0.47 25.79
CA ASN A 432 14.80 0.96 26.13
C ASN A 432 13.55 1.77 25.71
N ALA A 433 12.89 1.35 24.63
CA ALA A 433 11.53 1.80 24.34
C ALA A 433 10.61 1.42 25.50
N ASN A 434 10.73 0.19 26.01
CA ASN A 434 10.04 -0.25 27.22
C ASN A 434 10.41 0.60 28.45
N GLU A 435 11.69 0.94 28.69
CA GLU A 435 12.07 1.80 29.83
C GLU A 435 11.38 3.18 29.77
N LYS A 436 11.32 3.81 28.59
CA LYS A 436 10.63 5.09 28.42
C LYS A 436 9.12 4.97 28.49
N ILE A 437 8.54 3.92 27.91
CA ILE A 437 7.11 3.62 28.03
C ILE A 437 6.77 3.45 29.51
N THR A 438 7.53 2.65 30.26
CA THR A 438 7.36 2.45 31.71
C THR A 438 7.40 3.79 32.44
N LYS A 439 8.38 4.65 32.15
CA LYS A 439 8.45 5.98 32.76
C LYS A 439 7.22 6.86 32.45
N HIS A 440 6.66 6.76 31.25
CA HIS A 440 5.44 7.48 30.89
C HIS A 440 4.20 6.88 31.55
N LEU A 441 4.12 5.56 31.73
CA LEU A 441 3.07 4.89 32.50
C LEU A 441 3.13 5.29 33.98
N GLU A 442 4.31 5.21 34.60
CA GLU A 442 4.55 5.65 36.00
C GLU A 442 4.12 7.10 36.21
N LYS A 443 4.41 7.98 35.24
CA LYS A 443 3.98 9.38 35.30
C LYS A 443 2.45 9.53 35.25
N LEU A 444 1.76 8.71 34.45
CA LEU A 444 0.28 8.73 34.43
C LEU A 444 -0.28 8.22 35.76
N GLU A 445 0.33 7.19 36.36
CA GLU A 445 -0.05 6.65 37.67
C GLU A 445 0.20 7.65 38.81
N GLU A 446 1.31 8.39 38.78
CA GLU A 446 1.58 9.49 39.71
C GLU A 446 0.47 10.56 39.63
N ILE A 447 0.08 10.98 38.42
CA ILE A 447 -0.99 11.98 38.23
C ILE A 447 -2.34 11.47 38.73
N ILE A 448 -2.65 10.18 38.54
CA ILE A 448 -3.90 9.58 39.04
C ILE A 448 -3.93 9.57 40.57
N SER A 449 -2.78 9.45 41.21
CA SER A 449 -2.65 9.37 42.68
C SER A 449 -2.43 10.72 43.35
N ASP A 450 -2.34 11.82 42.59
CA ASP A 450 -2.08 13.16 43.12
C ASP A 450 -3.38 13.87 43.53
N ASP A 451 -3.64 13.93 44.84
CA ASP A 451 -4.79 14.59 45.45
C ASP A 451 -4.88 16.11 45.15
N HIS A 452 -3.82 16.72 44.60
CA HIS A 452 -3.81 18.13 44.21
C HIS A 452 -4.28 18.38 42.77
N GLU A 453 -4.39 17.35 41.95
CA GLU A 453 -4.90 17.45 40.58
C GLU A 453 -6.44 17.37 40.54
N SER A 454 -7.06 18.06 39.58
CA SER A 454 -8.52 18.01 39.45
C SER A 454 -9.02 16.61 39.07
N ASP A 455 -10.20 16.21 39.55
CA ASP A 455 -10.87 14.94 39.20
C ASP A 455 -10.92 14.71 37.68
N TYR A 456 -11.13 15.78 36.90
CA TYR A 456 -11.11 15.71 35.43
C TYR A 456 -9.74 15.28 34.87
N VAL A 457 -8.64 15.83 35.40
CA VAL A 457 -7.27 15.50 34.97
C VAL A 457 -6.91 14.07 35.36
N GLN A 458 -7.25 13.65 36.58
CA GLN A 458 -7.05 12.27 37.04
C GLN A 458 -7.84 11.27 36.19
N ARG A 459 -9.11 11.57 35.87
CA ARG A 459 -9.94 10.73 34.97
C ARG A 459 -9.34 10.64 33.57
N LEU A 460 -8.85 11.74 33.01
CA LEU A 460 -8.18 11.73 31.70
C LEU A 460 -6.90 10.89 31.73
N ALA A 461 -6.07 11.04 32.78
CA ALA A 461 -4.87 10.24 32.96
C ALA A 461 -5.21 8.74 33.03
N LYS A 462 -6.26 8.37 33.77
CA LYS A 462 -6.75 7.00 33.89
C LYS A 462 -7.27 6.44 32.57
N LEU A 463 -8.00 7.22 31.78
CA LEU A 463 -8.44 6.83 30.44
C LEU A 463 -7.25 6.56 29.51
N LYS A 464 -6.25 7.43 29.52
CA LYS A 464 -5.06 7.27 28.68
C LYS A 464 -4.14 6.16 29.17
N LEU A 465 -4.10 5.89 30.48
CA LEU A 465 -3.43 4.72 31.04
C LEU A 465 -4.14 3.41 30.61
N ALA A 466 -5.48 3.40 30.58
CA ALA A 466 -6.25 2.25 30.10
C ALA A 466 -5.97 1.97 28.61
N ASP A 467 -6.01 3.00 27.76
CA ASP A 467 -5.71 2.82 26.33
C ASP A 467 -4.24 2.43 26.08
N ALA A 468 -3.29 2.98 26.85
CA ALA A 468 -1.89 2.59 26.78
C ALA A 468 -1.70 1.10 27.14
N ASN A 469 -2.27 0.64 28.25
CA ASN A 469 -2.22 -0.78 28.65
C ASN A 469 -2.86 -1.69 27.60
N ARG A 470 -4.00 -1.28 27.02
CA ARG A 470 -4.66 -2.01 25.93
C ARG A 470 -3.74 -2.19 24.72
N ARG A 471 -3.03 -1.13 24.31
CA ARG A 471 -2.08 -1.16 23.17
C ARG A 471 -0.84 -2.00 23.47
N LEU A 472 -0.38 -1.99 24.72
CA LEU A 472 0.70 -2.83 25.22
C LEU A 472 0.28 -4.29 25.46
N LYS A 473 -0.99 -4.63 25.20
CA LYS A 473 -1.59 -5.97 25.39
C LYS A 473 -1.72 -6.41 26.85
N HIS A 474 -1.69 -5.47 27.79
CA HIS A 474 -2.06 -5.67 29.18
C HIS A 474 -3.59 -5.55 29.34
N PHE A 475 -4.32 -6.50 28.74
CA PHE A 475 -5.77 -6.39 28.56
C PHE A 475 -6.57 -6.50 29.85
N ARG A 476 -6.05 -7.18 30.89
CA ARG A 476 -6.75 -7.30 32.18
C ARG A 476 -6.68 -5.98 32.94
N GLU A 477 -5.48 -5.41 33.01
CA GLU A 477 -5.21 -4.11 33.64
C GLU A 477 -6.00 -3.00 32.93
N ALA A 478 -6.02 -3.01 31.59
CA ALA A 478 -6.83 -2.07 30.82
C ALA A 478 -8.34 -2.24 31.08
N LYS A 479 -8.84 -3.48 31.13
CA LYS A 479 -10.26 -3.79 31.43
C LYS A 479 -10.67 -3.23 32.79
N GLU A 480 -9.88 -3.49 33.84
CA GLU A 480 -10.16 -2.99 35.20
C GLU A 480 -10.22 -1.46 35.24
N LEU A 481 -9.31 -0.77 34.55
CA LEU A 481 -9.31 0.69 34.46
C LEU A 481 -10.55 1.22 33.71
N TYR A 482 -10.93 0.62 32.59
CA TYR A 482 -12.14 1.00 31.84
C TYR A 482 -13.43 0.73 32.64
N GLU A 483 -13.51 -0.39 33.36
CA GLU A 483 -14.65 -0.70 34.22
C GLU A 483 -14.78 0.29 35.38
N HIS A 484 -13.64 0.71 35.95
CA HIS A 484 -13.64 1.73 36.99
C HIS A 484 -14.13 3.08 36.45
N LEU A 485 -13.61 3.51 35.30
CA LEU A 485 -14.02 4.75 34.63
C LEU A 485 -15.53 4.74 34.32
N ARG A 486 -16.06 3.59 33.89
CA ARG A 486 -17.49 3.40 33.62
C ARG A 486 -18.35 3.49 34.90
N LYS A 487 -17.86 3.06 36.06
CA LYS A 487 -18.59 3.15 37.33
C LYS A 487 -18.62 4.55 37.92
N GLU A 488 -17.64 5.39 37.57
CA GLU A 488 -17.51 6.77 38.02
C GLU A 488 -18.42 7.76 37.25
N GLU A 489 -19.38 7.27 36.43
CA GLU A 489 -20.29 8.06 35.57
C GLU A 489 -21.15 9.07 36.38
N GLU A 490 -20.59 10.27 36.57
CA GLU A 490 -21.33 11.54 36.49
C GLU A 490 -21.23 12.06 35.06
N GLU A 491 -22.33 12.61 34.56
CA GLU A 491 -22.55 13.19 33.22
C GLU A 491 -21.26 13.76 32.58
N THR A 492 -20.61 12.99 31.71
CA THR A 492 -19.47 13.46 30.94
C THR A 492 -19.83 13.45 29.46
N ASP A 493 -20.15 14.63 28.96
CA ASP A 493 -20.35 14.88 27.53
C ASP A 493 -19.14 14.36 26.72
N GLY A 494 -19.36 13.27 25.97
CA GLY A 494 -18.53 12.90 24.82
C GLY A 494 -17.37 11.91 25.02
N VAL A 495 -17.23 11.23 26.18
CA VAL A 495 -16.13 10.25 26.41
C VAL A 495 -16.62 8.80 26.59
N GLU A 496 -17.92 8.59 26.78
CA GLU A 496 -18.54 7.26 26.95
C GLU A 496 -18.20 6.31 25.80
N GLY A 497 -18.19 6.81 24.55
CA GLY A 497 -17.84 6.03 23.36
C GLY A 497 -16.41 5.47 23.40
N GLU A 498 -15.41 6.25 23.82
CA GLU A 498 -14.00 5.83 23.92
C GLU A 498 -13.82 4.75 25.01
N ILE A 499 -14.51 4.90 26.15
CA ILE A 499 -14.49 3.94 27.26
C ILE A 499 -15.12 2.62 26.83
N LEU A 500 -16.33 2.66 26.25
CA LEU A 500 -17.04 1.45 25.82
C LEU A 500 -16.27 0.73 24.71
N TRP A 501 -15.77 1.44 23.72
CA TRP A 501 -14.98 0.81 22.65
C TRP A 501 -13.69 0.19 23.19
N GLY A 502 -12.94 0.90 24.05
CA GLY A 502 -11.74 0.38 24.68
C GLY A 502 -12.00 -0.88 25.51
N LEU A 503 -13.09 -0.88 26.28
CA LEU A 503 -13.56 -2.03 27.05
C LEU A 503 -13.96 -3.21 26.14
N GLY A 504 -14.70 -2.95 25.06
CA GLY A 504 -15.07 -3.94 24.06
C GLY A 504 -13.86 -4.60 23.40
N LYS A 505 -12.82 -3.81 23.07
CA LYS A 505 -11.55 -4.34 22.56
C LYS A 505 -10.81 -5.18 23.60
N CYS A 506 -10.90 -4.86 24.90
CA CYS A 506 -10.32 -5.70 25.96
C CYS A 506 -11.06 -7.04 26.06
N TYR A 507 -12.40 -7.02 26.10
CA TYR A 507 -13.22 -8.24 26.08
C TYR A 507 -12.95 -9.11 24.85
N PHE A 508 -12.79 -8.48 23.68
CA PHE A 508 -12.42 -9.18 22.46
C PHE A 508 -11.10 -9.93 22.62
N ASN A 509 -10.04 -9.27 23.09
CA ASN A 509 -8.74 -9.92 23.27
C ASN A 509 -8.70 -10.94 24.42
N LEU A 510 -9.66 -10.89 25.34
CA LEU A 510 -9.86 -11.88 26.40
C LEU A 510 -10.82 -13.02 26.00
N GLU A 511 -11.25 -13.07 24.74
CA GLU A 511 -12.14 -14.10 24.18
C GLU A 511 -13.55 -14.14 24.80
N GLU A 512 -14.03 -13.00 25.30
CA GLU A 512 -15.34 -12.84 25.93
C GLU A 512 -16.40 -12.29 24.93
N ASP A 513 -16.66 -13.01 23.83
CA ASP A 513 -17.52 -12.58 22.71
C ASP A 513 -18.89 -12.00 23.10
N LYS A 514 -19.53 -12.59 24.12
CA LYS A 514 -20.86 -12.15 24.58
C LYS A 514 -20.82 -10.72 25.11
N GLU A 515 -19.77 -10.38 25.84
CA GLU A 515 -19.57 -9.04 26.38
C GLU A 515 -19.24 -8.05 25.26
N VAL A 516 -18.44 -8.47 24.26
CA VAL A 516 -18.14 -7.64 23.08
C VAL A 516 -19.43 -7.22 22.36
N ILE A 517 -20.34 -8.18 22.12
CA ILE A 517 -21.64 -7.91 21.48
C ILE A 517 -22.49 -6.99 22.36
N SER A 518 -22.56 -7.23 23.67
CA SER A 518 -23.30 -6.36 24.59
C SER A 518 -22.78 -4.92 24.60
N ILE A 519 -21.47 -4.73 24.46
CA ILE A 519 -20.84 -3.41 24.37
C ILE A 519 -21.11 -2.78 23.00
N ALA A 520 -21.03 -3.53 21.91
CA ALA A 520 -21.35 -3.07 20.57
C ALA A 520 -22.80 -2.56 20.47
N ASP A 521 -23.75 -3.27 21.10
CA ASP A 521 -25.16 -2.84 21.20
C ASP A 521 -25.31 -1.52 21.96
N ARG A 522 -24.55 -1.33 23.05
CA ARG A 522 -24.58 -0.07 23.81
C ARG A 522 -23.99 1.08 22.99
N LEU A 523 -22.87 0.87 22.29
CA LEU A 523 -22.30 1.86 21.38
C LEU A 523 -23.30 2.28 20.28
N GLY A 524 -24.04 1.31 19.72
CA GLY A 524 -25.10 1.61 18.75
C GLY A 524 -26.22 2.49 19.32
N LYS A 525 -26.61 2.27 20.60
CA LYS A 525 -27.64 3.08 21.28
C LYS A 525 -27.21 4.53 21.54
N ILE A 526 -25.92 4.78 21.74
CA ILE A 526 -25.37 6.13 21.93
C ILE A 526 -24.92 6.78 20.60
N ASN A 527 -25.36 6.24 19.46
CA ASN A 527 -25.07 6.76 18.11
C ASN A 527 -23.58 6.68 17.70
N GLU A 528 -22.80 5.80 18.33
CA GLU A 528 -21.40 5.50 17.98
C GLU A 528 -21.32 4.31 17.02
N GLN A 529 -22.00 4.43 15.87
CA GLN A 529 -22.22 3.31 14.94
C GLN A 529 -20.90 2.73 14.37
N LEU A 530 -19.90 3.57 14.12
CA LEU A 530 -18.61 3.11 13.58
C LEU A 530 -17.87 2.21 14.58
N LEU A 531 -17.84 2.62 15.85
CA LEU A 531 -17.21 1.88 16.95
C LEU A 531 -17.97 0.57 17.22
N SER A 532 -19.31 0.62 17.16
CA SER A 532 -20.17 -0.57 17.25
C SER A 532 -19.90 -1.58 16.14
N ASN A 533 -19.88 -1.11 14.88
CA ASN A 533 -19.61 -1.94 13.71
C ASN A 533 -18.23 -2.60 13.77
N GLU A 534 -17.21 -1.89 14.27
CA GLU A 534 -15.87 -2.45 14.44
C GLU A 534 -15.87 -3.63 15.41
N LEU A 535 -16.52 -3.54 16.57
CA LEU A 535 -16.60 -4.63 17.54
C LEU A 535 -17.39 -5.84 17.00
N TYR A 536 -18.47 -5.60 16.25
CA TYR A 536 -19.18 -6.66 15.56
C TYR A 536 -18.28 -7.35 14.53
N ALA A 537 -17.60 -6.57 13.70
CA ALA A 537 -16.68 -7.08 12.69
C ALA A 537 -15.54 -7.89 13.33
N ASP A 538 -14.99 -7.45 14.46
CA ASP A 538 -13.93 -8.14 15.19
C ASP A 538 -14.34 -9.59 15.51
N VAL A 539 -15.50 -9.76 16.16
CA VAL A 539 -16.03 -11.07 16.58
C VAL A 539 -16.23 -11.98 15.38
N TYR A 540 -16.91 -11.50 14.34
CA TYR A 540 -17.21 -12.32 13.16
C TYR A 540 -15.94 -12.67 12.37
N LEU A 541 -15.01 -11.73 12.21
CA LEU A 541 -13.76 -11.97 11.51
C LEU A 541 -12.89 -13.01 12.23
N ARG A 542 -12.82 -12.96 13.56
CA ARG A 542 -12.10 -13.98 14.35
C ARG A 542 -12.74 -15.36 14.19
N ARG A 543 -14.07 -15.46 14.24
CA ARG A 543 -14.77 -16.73 14.00
C ARG A 543 -14.53 -17.29 12.61
N ALA A 544 -14.51 -16.42 11.60
CA ALA A 544 -14.13 -16.80 10.24
C ALA A 544 -12.70 -17.35 10.20
N LYS A 545 -11.72 -16.65 10.79
CA LYS A 545 -10.31 -17.08 10.83
C LYS A 545 -10.10 -18.41 11.55
N VAL A 546 -10.72 -18.62 12.72
CA VAL A 546 -10.66 -19.90 13.44
C VAL A 546 -11.24 -21.03 12.57
N SER A 547 -12.38 -20.77 11.93
CA SER A 547 -13.00 -21.74 11.01
C SER A 547 -12.16 -21.99 9.75
N MET A 548 -11.29 -21.05 9.37
CA MET A 548 -10.31 -21.18 8.29
C MET A 548 -9.02 -21.91 8.73
N GLU A 549 -8.59 -21.80 9.98
CA GLU A 549 -7.36 -22.47 10.47
C GLU A 549 -7.55 -23.98 10.69
N ASP A 550 -8.77 -24.41 11.06
CA ASP A 550 -9.17 -25.83 11.08
C ASP A 550 -9.12 -26.49 9.68
N GLN A 551 -8.88 -25.71 8.61
CA GLN A 551 -8.85 -26.15 7.21
C GLN A 551 -7.53 -26.78 6.74
N THR A 552 -6.59 -27.14 7.62
CA THR A 552 -5.50 -28.08 7.23
C THR A 552 -6.05 -29.46 6.78
N LEU A 553 -7.37 -29.69 6.88
CA LEU A 553 -8.13 -30.81 6.32
C LEU A 553 -8.79 -30.55 4.93
N MET A 554 -8.65 -29.37 4.31
CA MET A 554 -9.26 -28.99 3.00
C MET A 554 -8.63 -29.65 1.75
N ARG A 555 -7.88 -30.75 1.89
CA ARG A 555 -7.54 -31.60 0.73
C ARG A 555 -8.69 -32.51 0.28
N THR A 556 -9.81 -32.49 0.99
CA THR A 556 -11.02 -33.21 0.64
C THR A 556 -12.21 -32.27 0.60
N SER A 557 -12.80 -32.15 -0.59
CA SER A 557 -14.05 -31.48 -0.94
C SER A 557 -15.19 -31.68 0.07
N ASN A 558 -15.27 -30.84 1.11
CA ASN A 558 -16.31 -30.88 2.12
C ASN A 558 -17.08 -29.54 2.14
N ILE A 559 -18.19 -29.52 1.40
CA ILE A 559 -19.02 -28.33 1.09
C ILE A 559 -19.62 -27.65 2.33
N ARG A 560 -19.85 -28.38 3.43
CA ARG A 560 -20.46 -27.83 4.67
C ARG A 560 -19.55 -26.87 5.44
N LEU A 561 -18.23 -27.03 5.37
CA LEU A 561 -17.27 -26.19 6.09
C LEU A 561 -17.07 -24.82 5.40
N CYS A 562 -17.48 -24.67 4.14
CA CYS A 562 -17.48 -23.38 3.44
C CYS A 562 -18.61 -22.46 3.90
N GLU A 563 -19.73 -22.99 4.41
CA GLU A 563 -20.92 -22.19 4.74
C GLU A 563 -20.71 -21.30 5.96
N ASP A 564 -20.10 -21.81 7.03
CA ASP A 564 -19.84 -21.05 8.25
C ASP A 564 -18.81 -19.93 8.03
N VAL A 565 -17.74 -20.21 7.29
CA VAL A 565 -16.72 -19.21 6.93
C VAL A 565 -17.33 -18.08 6.11
N VAL A 566 -18.12 -18.42 5.08
CA VAL A 566 -18.80 -17.45 4.23
C VAL A 566 -19.79 -16.62 5.03
N MET A 567 -20.57 -17.25 5.91
CA MET A 567 -21.52 -16.57 6.78
C MET A 567 -20.82 -15.56 7.71
N TYR A 568 -19.74 -15.96 8.39
CA TYR A 568 -19.01 -15.07 9.27
C TYR A 568 -18.31 -13.93 8.51
N LEU A 569 -17.73 -14.21 7.34
CA LEU A 569 -17.18 -13.17 6.48
C LEU A 569 -18.27 -12.21 6.00
N GLU A 570 -19.44 -12.70 5.58
CA GLU A 570 -20.60 -11.88 5.18
C GLU A 570 -21.00 -10.92 6.30
N TYR A 571 -21.11 -11.40 7.55
CA TYR A 571 -21.43 -10.54 8.69
C TYR A 571 -20.37 -9.47 8.93
N ALA A 572 -19.08 -9.80 8.86
CA ALA A 572 -18.01 -8.80 9.01
C ALA A 572 -17.97 -7.79 7.85
N ILE A 573 -18.22 -8.24 6.61
CA ILE A 573 -18.33 -7.39 5.42
C ILE A 573 -19.51 -6.44 5.56
N ASN A 574 -20.65 -6.90 6.06
CA ASN A 574 -21.83 -6.06 6.28
C ASN A 574 -21.56 -4.89 7.25
N MET A 575 -20.64 -5.09 8.20
CA MET A 575 -20.15 -4.05 9.13
C MET A 575 -19.08 -3.12 8.53
N GLY A 576 -18.66 -3.34 7.27
CA GLY A 576 -17.69 -2.51 6.57
C GLY A 576 -16.23 -2.97 6.69
N SER A 577 -15.98 -4.22 7.05
CA SER A 577 -14.62 -4.76 7.21
C SER A 577 -13.90 -4.93 5.88
N LEU A 578 -12.81 -4.17 5.69
CA LEU A 578 -11.97 -4.27 4.50
C LEU A 578 -11.12 -5.55 4.50
N GLU A 579 -10.63 -5.98 5.66
CA GLU A 579 -9.91 -7.24 5.79
C GLU A 579 -10.80 -8.45 5.47
N ALA A 580 -12.04 -8.48 5.97
CA ALA A 580 -12.99 -9.55 5.64
C ALA A 580 -13.29 -9.59 4.13
N SER A 581 -13.41 -8.40 3.50
CA SER A 581 -13.57 -8.28 2.05
C SER A 581 -12.40 -8.90 1.29
N TYR A 582 -11.16 -8.64 1.73
CA TYR A 582 -9.96 -9.21 1.13
C TYR A 582 -9.85 -10.73 1.32
N LEU A 583 -10.14 -11.23 2.53
CA LEU A 583 -10.16 -12.68 2.79
C LEU A 583 -11.21 -13.39 1.95
N PHE A 584 -12.40 -12.79 1.81
CA PHE A 584 -13.44 -13.33 0.96
C PHE A 584 -13.02 -13.34 -0.51
N THR A 585 -12.40 -12.27 -1.04
CA THR A 585 -11.95 -12.27 -2.44
C THR A 585 -10.83 -13.25 -2.73
N ASN A 586 -9.95 -13.53 -1.77
CA ASN A 586 -8.98 -14.62 -1.90
C ASN A 586 -9.67 -15.98 -1.95
N PHE A 587 -10.66 -16.20 -1.10
CA PHE A 587 -11.46 -17.42 -1.08
C PHE A 587 -12.31 -17.60 -2.35
N LEU A 588 -12.71 -16.49 -2.99
CA LEU A 588 -13.49 -16.51 -4.23
C LEU A 588 -12.73 -17.10 -5.43
N GLY A 589 -11.39 -17.09 -5.43
CA GLY A 589 -10.61 -17.72 -6.50
C GLY A 589 -10.98 -19.19 -6.69
N ASP A 590 -11.09 -19.93 -5.57
CA ASP A 590 -11.47 -21.34 -5.55
C ASP A 590 -12.97 -21.56 -5.81
N LEU A 591 -13.81 -20.58 -5.45
CA LEU A 591 -15.27 -20.65 -5.60
C LEU A 591 -15.79 -20.08 -6.93
N LYS A 592 -14.91 -19.61 -7.81
CA LYS A 592 -15.28 -18.94 -9.07
C LYS A 592 -16.14 -19.80 -10.01
N LYS A 593 -15.95 -21.12 -9.98
CA LYS A 593 -16.76 -22.09 -10.74
C LYS A 593 -18.17 -22.23 -10.17
N GLU A 594 -18.37 -21.81 -8.92
CA GLU A 594 -19.61 -22.01 -8.17
C GLU A 594 -20.44 -20.73 -7.98
N PHE A 595 -20.15 -19.69 -8.76
CA PHE A 595 -20.68 -18.33 -8.60
C PHE A 595 -22.22 -18.25 -8.54
N PHE A 596 -22.94 -19.07 -9.32
CA PHE A 596 -24.41 -19.19 -9.25
C PHE A 596 -24.92 -20.51 -8.64
N THR A 597 -24.07 -21.51 -8.44
CA THR A 597 -24.48 -22.88 -8.11
C THR A 597 -24.61 -23.15 -6.61
N LEU A 598 -23.76 -22.55 -5.77
CA LEU A 598 -23.80 -22.68 -4.31
C LEU A 598 -24.90 -21.79 -3.70
N ASN A 599 -25.53 -22.25 -2.61
CA ASN A 599 -26.50 -21.45 -1.83
C ASN A 599 -25.85 -20.28 -1.06
N LEU A 600 -24.56 -20.02 -1.29
CA LEU A 600 -23.66 -19.17 -0.49
C LEU A 600 -23.80 -17.65 -0.69
N ARG A 601 -24.90 -17.16 -1.28
CA ARG A 601 -25.14 -15.70 -1.50
C ARG A 601 -23.93 -14.93 -2.08
N ILE A 602 -23.09 -15.60 -2.88
CA ILE A 602 -21.84 -15.03 -3.41
C ILE A 602 -22.09 -13.71 -4.16
N PRO A 603 -23.07 -13.60 -5.07
CA PRO A 603 -23.35 -12.34 -5.75
C PRO A 603 -23.70 -11.19 -4.80
N GLN A 604 -24.45 -11.46 -3.73
CA GLN A 604 -24.83 -10.46 -2.72
C GLN A 604 -23.59 -9.97 -1.94
N ILE A 605 -22.70 -10.89 -1.56
CA ILE A 605 -21.48 -10.54 -0.82
C ILE A 605 -20.52 -9.73 -1.73
N VAL A 606 -20.34 -10.16 -2.98
CA VAL A 606 -19.54 -9.44 -4.00
C VAL A 606 -20.11 -8.03 -4.25
N ALA A 607 -21.44 -7.88 -4.29
CA ALA A 607 -22.09 -6.57 -4.40
C ALA A 607 -21.80 -5.68 -3.20
N ARG A 608 -21.86 -6.24 -1.98
CA ARG A 608 -21.52 -5.51 -0.75
C ARG A 608 -20.06 -5.06 -0.75
N ILE A 609 -19.12 -5.93 -1.15
CA ILE A 609 -17.70 -5.56 -1.26
C ILE A 609 -17.51 -4.47 -2.32
N SER A 610 -18.22 -4.55 -3.44
CA SER A 610 -18.17 -3.55 -4.51
C SER A 610 -18.61 -2.16 -4.02
N LEU A 611 -19.64 -2.11 -3.17
CA LEU A 611 -20.07 -0.88 -2.48
C LEU A 611 -19.00 -0.36 -1.51
N ILE A 612 -18.43 -1.22 -0.66
CA ILE A 612 -17.32 -0.86 0.25
C ILE A 612 -16.14 -0.27 -0.53
N CYS A 613 -15.86 -0.83 -1.71
CA CYS A 613 -14.78 -0.40 -2.59
C CYS A 613 -15.09 0.89 -3.37
N SER A 614 -16.33 1.38 -3.32
CA SER A 614 -16.74 2.63 -3.96
C SER A 614 -16.27 3.86 -3.17
N ASN A 615 -16.19 5.01 -3.82
CA ASN A 615 -15.72 6.24 -3.16
C ASN A 615 -16.65 6.73 -2.03
N ASP A 616 -17.89 6.23 -1.98
CA ASP A 616 -18.93 6.67 -1.05
C ASP A 616 -18.74 6.12 0.38
N CYS A 617 -17.84 5.15 0.57
CA CYS A 617 -17.67 4.44 1.85
C CYS A 617 -16.45 4.85 2.67
N LYS A 618 -15.61 5.81 2.21
CA LYS A 618 -14.32 6.14 2.84
C LYS A 618 -14.36 6.54 4.32
N GLY A 619 -15.51 6.95 4.85
CA GLY A 619 -15.71 7.27 6.28
C GLY A 619 -16.36 6.17 7.12
N LYS A 620 -16.67 5.00 6.55
CA LYS A 620 -17.40 3.91 7.19
C LYS A 620 -16.62 2.59 7.24
N LEU A 621 -15.36 2.59 6.81
CA LEU A 621 -14.53 1.39 6.73
C LEU A 621 -13.96 1.02 8.10
N VAL A 622 -13.97 -0.28 8.40
CA VAL A 622 -13.29 -0.86 9.57
C VAL A 622 -12.26 -1.91 9.13
N HIS A 623 -11.32 -2.24 10.01
CA HIS A 623 -10.24 -3.23 9.75
C HIS A 623 -9.44 -2.92 8.48
N THR A 624 -8.93 -1.69 8.37
CA THR A 624 -8.10 -1.24 7.25
C THR A 624 -6.62 -1.60 7.42
N ASN A 625 -6.20 -1.94 8.64
CA ASN A 625 -4.85 -2.27 9.03
C ASN A 625 -4.56 -3.77 8.92
N PHE A 626 -4.56 -4.30 7.69
CA PHE A 626 -4.07 -5.64 7.35
C PHE A 626 -3.05 -5.54 6.21
N ASN A 627 -2.26 -6.59 6.01
CA ASN A 627 -1.28 -6.65 4.94
C ASN A 627 -1.83 -7.44 3.74
N LEU A 628 -1.44 -7.03 2.53
CA LEU A 628 -1.70 -7.83 1.33
C LEU A 628 -0.61 -8.89 1.21
N ALA A 629 -1.00 -10.13 0.89
CA ALA A 629 -0.04 -11.17 0.49
C ALA A 629 0.35 -10.97 -0.98
N GLU A 630 1.67 -10.94 -1.27
CA GLU A 630 2.19 -11.02 -2.64
C GLU A 630 2.15 -12.48 -3.12
N ASP A 631 1.86 -12.69 -4.42
CA ASP A 631 1.67 -14.02 -5.03
C ASP A 631 2.95 -14.90 -5.02
N ASP A 632 4.11 -14.33 -4.72
CA ASP A 632 5.41 -15.03 -4.67
C ASP A 632 5.81 -15.52 -3.26
N GLY A 633 4.93 -15.33 -2.26
CA GLY A 633 5.16 -15.76 -0.88
C GLY A 633 6.22 -14.93 -0.13
N SER A 634 6.65 -13.78 -0.68
CA SER A 634 7.67 -12.95 -0.06
C SER A 634 7.10 -11.63 0.51
N SER A 635 7.10 -11.54 1.85
CA SER A 635 6.82 -10.34 2.67
C SER A 635 5.53 -9.55 2.46
N GLU A 636 4.68 -9.61 3.47
CA GLU A 636 3.58 -8.68 3.75
C GLU A 636 4.00 -7.19 3.67
N ILE A 637 3.35 -6.43 2.77
CA ILE A 637 3.51 -4.97 2.66
C ILE A 637 2.29 -4.27 3.27
N ASN A 638 2.54 -3.32 4.18
CA ASN A 638 1.49 -2.47 4.74
C ASN A 638 1.19 -1.32 3.77
N ASP A 639 0.20 -1.53 2.91
CA ASP A 639 -0.14 -0.60 1.83
C ASP A 639 -1.23 0.42 2.21
N GLU A 640 -1.20 1.56 1.50
CA GLU A 640 -2.21 2.61 1.58
C GLU A 640 -3.61 2.04 1.26
N ILE A 641 -4.67 2.53 1.93
CA ILE A 641 -6.05 2.05 1.76
C ILE A 641 -6.46 2.04 0.27
N SER A 642 -6.02 3.03 -0.50
CA SER A 642 -6.28 3.11 -1.95
C SER A 642 -5.76 1.88 -2.71
N ILE A 643 -4.57 1.38 -2.36
CA ILE A 643 -3.96 0.19 -2.98
C ILE A 643 -4.75 -1.05 -2.60
N LYS A 644 -5.12 -1.20 -1.32
CA LYS A 644 -5.96 -2.30 -0.82
C LYS A 644 -7.29 -2.36 -1.54
N LEU A 645 -7.95 -1.22 -1.72
CA LEU A 645 -9.20 -1.11 -2.48
C LEU A 645 -9.01 -1.48 -3.96
N CYS A 646 -7.91 -1.06 -4.60
CA CYS A 646 -7.60 -1.46 -5.97
C CYS A 646 -7.37 -2.97 -6.10
N SER A 647 -6.56 -3.57 -5.21
CA SER A 647 -6.29 -5.00 -5.20
C SER A 647 -7.58 -5.82 -5.03
N ILE A 648 -8.45 -5.42 -4.08
CA ILE A 648 -9.76 -6.08 -3.90
C ILE A 648 -10.62 -5.95 -5.16
N LYS A 649 -10.66 -4.78 -5.80
CA LYS A 649 -11.40 -4.57 -7.07
C LYS A 649 -10.86 -5.43 -8.21
N GLU A 650 -9.54 -5.57 -8.32
CA GLU A 650 -8.92 -6.41 -9.33
C GLU A 650 -9.32 -7.88 -9.16
N LYS A 651 -9.26 -8.41 -7.92
CA LYS A 651 -9.70 -9.78 -7.60
C LYS A 651 -11.21 -9.98 -7.82
N LEU A 652 -12.03 -8.97 -7.50
CA LEU A 652 -13.46 -9.02 -7.82
C LEU A 652 -13.69 -9.11 -9.34
N ASN A 653 -12.98 -8.29 -10.12
CA ASN A 653 -13.08 -8.31 -11.58
C ASN A 653 -12.61 -9.63 -12.18
N GLU A 654 -11.60 -10.26 -11.58
CA GLU A 654 -11.12 -11.58 -11.99
C GLU A 654 -12.15 -12.69 -11.73
N CYS A 655 -12.89 -12.63 -10.62
CA CYS A 655 -13.96 -13.57 -10.29
C CYS A 655 -15.10 -13.55 -11.34
N LEU A 656 -15.36 -12.39 -11.96
CA LEU A 656 -16.37 -12.25 -13.00
C LEU A 656 -15.96 -12.87 -14.33
N LYS A 657 -14.66 -13.15 -14.55
CA LYS A 657 -14.14 -13.66 -15.82
C LYS A 657 -14.29 -15.17 -15.96
N TYR A 658 -14.13 -15.72 -17.16
CA TYR A 658 -13.93 -17.15 -17.40
C TYR A 658 -12.52 -17.41 -17.95
N GLU A 659 -11.99 -18.62 -17.82
CA GLU A 659 -10.71 -18.99 -18.45
C GLU A 659 -10.88 -19.01 -19.97
N HIS A 660 -10.12 -18.16 -20.67
CA HIS A 660 -10.14 -18.06 -22.13
C HIS A 660 -9.03 -18.89 -22.76
N TYR A 661 -9.31 -19.43 -23.96
CA TYR A 661 -8.28 -19.98 -24.83
C TYR A 661 -7.43 -18.85 -25.42
N SER A 662 -6.15 -19.10 -25.70
CA SER A 662 -5.21 -18.13 -26.26
C SER A 662 -5.63 -17.57 -27.63
N ASP A 663 -6.47 -18.30 -28.37
CA ASP A 663 -7.01 -17.86 -29.66
C ASP A 663 -8.28 -17.02 -29.50
N THR A 664 -8.18 -15.71 -29.75
CA THR A 664 -9.29 -14.76 -29.67
C THR A 664 -10.36 -14.97 -30.75
N SER A 665 -10.07 -15.75 -31.80
CA SER A 665 -11.03 -16.08 -32.85
C SER A 665 -11.92 -17.28 -32.52
N ASN A 666 -11.66 -17.96 -31.40
CA ASN A 666 -12.43 -19.12 -30.97
C ASN A 666 -13.87 -18.71 -30.59
N PRO A 667 -14.92 -19.26 -31.24
CA PRO A 667 -16.31 -18.97 -30.93
C PRO A 667 -16.71 -19.24 -29.47
N ARG A 668 -16.00 -20.15 -28.79
CA ARG A 668 -16.16 -20.42 -27.35
C ARG A 668 -15.79 -19.22 -26.50
N ASN A 669 -14.73 -18.47 -26.85
CA ASN A 669 -14.33 -17.28 -26.11
C ASN A 669 -15.43 -16.20 -26.16
N ALA A 670 -16.14 -16.06 -27.28
CA ALA A 670 -17.29 -15.16 -27.38
C ALA A 670 -18.45 -15.56 -26.47
N LYS A 671 -18.72 -16.87 -26.30
CA LYS A 671 -19.76 -17.36 -25.38
C LYS A 671 -19.38 -17.27 -23.91
N LEU A 672 -18.11 -17.46 -23.60
CA LEU A 672 -17.59 -17.18 -22.27
C LEU A 672 -17.73 -15.69 -21.93
N GLN A 673 -17.42 -14.77 -22.87
CA GLN A 673 -17.66 -13.34 -22.69
C GLN A 673 -19.14 -12.98 -22.45
N GLU A 674 -20.07 -13.66 -23.13
CA GLU A 674 -21.50 -13.49 -22.87
C GLU A 674 -21.89 -13.99 -21.45
N LEU A 675 -21.26 -15.05 -20.94
CA LEU A 675 -21.45 -15.49 -19.53
C LEU A 675 -20.84 -14.52 -18.51
N GLU A 676 -19.67 -13.94 -18.79
CA GLU A 676 -19.08 -12.89 -17.95
C GLU A 676 -20.03 -11.69 -17.82
N GLU A 677 -20.71 -11.33 -18.91
CA GLU A 677 -21.66 -10.24 -18.92
C GLU A 677 -22.91 -10.55 -18.08
N ILE A 678 -23.38 -11.80 -18.00
CA ILE A 678 -24.42 -12.19 -17.02
C ILE A 678 -23.94 -11.96 -15.59
N ARG A 679 -22.69 -12.34 -15.26
CA ARG A 679 -22.13 -12.14 -13.92
C ARG A 679 -22.11 -10.66 -13.55
N ARG A 680 -21.71 -9.78 -14.48
CA ARG A 680 -21.75 -8.32 -14.29
C ARG A 680 -23.16 -7.78 -14.11
N LYS A 681 -24.10 -8.14 -14.99
CA LYS A 681 -25.48 -7.69 -14.90
C LYS A 681 -26.16 -8.16 -13.60
N ARG A 682 -25.90 -9.38 -13.14
CA ARG A 682 -26.35 -9.86 -11.84
C ARG A 682 -25.76 -9.02 -10.71
N LEU A 683 -24.47 -8.71 -10.75
CA LEU A 683 -23.80 -7.87 -9.75
C LEU A 683 -24.43 -6.47 -9.68
N ASP A 684 -24.70 -5.83 -10.81
CA ASP A 684 -25.33 -4.52 -10.87
C ASP A 684 -26.72 -4.52 -10.23
N PHE A 685 -27.52 -5.56 -10.49
CA PHE A 685 -28.82 -5.74 -9.85
C PHE A 685 -28.72 -5.86 -8.32
N GLU A 686 -27.74 -6.63 -7.82
CA GLU A 686 -27.53 -6.81 -6.38
C GLU A 686 -27.07 -5.53 -5.68
N ILE A 687 -26.20 -4.75 -6.34
CA ILE A 687 -25.76 -3.43 -5.86
C ILE A 687 -26.96 -2.50 -5.71
N ASP A 688 -27.84 -2.45 -6.71
CA ASP A 688 -29.07 -1.66 -6.68
C ASP A 688 -30.02 -2.12 -5.58
N LEU A 689 -30.16 -3.44 -5.39
CA LEU A 689 -31.01 -4.01 -4.35
C LEU A 689 -30.53 -3.66 -2.94
N ILE A 690 -29.21 -3.74 -2.68
CA ILE A 690 -28.61 -3.35 -1.39
C ILE A 690 -28.83 -1.85 -1.14
N LYS A 691 -28.50 -0.98 -2.11
CA LYS A 691 -28.72 0.47 -1.99
C LYS A 691 -30.19 0.80 -1.69
N ARG A 692 -31.12 0.01 -2.21
CA ARG A 692 -32.55 0.18 -1.95
C ARG A 692 -32.96 -0.25 -0.54
N ARG A 693 -32.45 -1.39 -0.04
CA ARG A 693 -32.70 -1.84 1.34
C ARG A 693 -32.23 -0.82 2.38
N GLU A 694 -31.15 -0.09 2.08
CA GLU A 694 -30.64 0.98 2.94
C GLU A 694 -31.43 2.30 2.85
N ASN A 695 -32.16 2.56 1.75
CA ASN A 695 -32.88 3.82 1.50
C ASN A 695 -34.42 3.67 1.54
N GLU A 696 -34.93 2.49 1.88
CA GLU A 696 -36.35 2.15 2.12
C GLU A 696 -37.35 2.44 0.98
N LYS A 697 -36.92 2.64 -0.29
CA LYS A 697 -37.82 2.90 -1.43
C LYS A 697 -37.41 2.16 -2.72
N TRP A 698 -38.35 1.42 -3.33
CA TRP A 698 -38.16 0.85 -4.67
C TRP A 698 -38.06 1.97 -5.69
N ASN A 699 -36.97 2.01 -6.46
CA ASN A 699 -36.69 3.08 -7.40
C ASN A 699 -36.64 2.59 -8.85
N LYS A 700 -36.67 3.53 -9.81
CA LYS A 700 -36.59 3.24 -11.24
C LYS A 700 -35.30 2.50 -11.64
N SER A 701 -34.23 2.59 -10.84
CA SER A 701 -32.96 1.89 -11.10
C SER A 701 -33.09 0.38 -10.88
N CYS A 702 -33.66 -0.05 -9.76
CA CYS A 702 -33.90 -1.48 -9.46
C CYS A 702 -34.77 -2.16 -10.53
N ALA A 703 -35.84 -1.47 -10.96
CA ALA A 703 -36.69 -1.97 -12.04
C ALA A 703 -35.95 -2.07 -13.38
N LYS A 704 -35.04 -1.13 -13.65
CA LYS A 704 -34.22 -1.10 -14.85
C LYS A 704 -33.15 -2.20 -14.86
N SER A 705 -32.39 -2.36 -13.77
CA SER A 705 -31.39 -3.42 -13.65
C SER A 705 -32.03 -4.81 -13.69
N LEU A 706 -33.16 -5.02 -13.01
CA LEU A 706 -33.96 -6.25 -13.12
C LEU A 706 -34.34 -6.55 -14.58
N LYS A 707 -34.84 -5.55 -15.30
CA LYS A 707 -35.19 -5.69 -16.73
C LYS A 707 -33.98 -6.07 -17.58
N GLU A 708 -32.84 -5.40 -17.35
CA GLU A 708 -31.60 -5.63 -18.12
C GLU A 708 -31.04 -7.04 -17.92
N VAL A 709 -30.99 -7.53 -16.67
CA VAL A 709 -30.54 -8.91 -16.40
C VAL A 709 -31.45 -9.92 -17.09
N ILE A 710 -32.76 -9.75 -16.95
CA ILE A 710 -33.74 -10.70 -17.45
C ILE A 710 -33.79 -10.72 -18.99
N GLN A 711 -33.72 -9.54 -19.63
CA GLN A 711 -33.65 -9.45 -21.09
C GLN A 711 -32.39 -10.14 -21.62
N TYR A 712 -31.25 -9.90 -20.99
CA TYR A 712 -29.98 -10.48 -21.42
C TYR A 712 -29.94 -12.00 -21.25
N LEU A 713 -30.48 -12.53 -20.15
CA LEU A 713 -30.60 -13.98 -19.94
C LEU A 713 -31.40 -14.68 -21.04
N ARG A 714 -32.48 -14.04 -21.50
CA ARG A 714 -33.30 -14.55 -22.60
C ARG A 714 -32.53 -14.53 -23.93
N GLU A 715 -31.89 -13.42 -24.25
CA GLU A 715 -31.10 -13.27 -25.48
C GLU A 715 -29.95 -14.28 -25.52
N LEU A 716 -29.25 -14.49 -24.39
CA LEU A 716 -28.19 -15.48 -24.30
C LEU A 716 -28.70 -16.91 -24.54
N LEU A 717 -29.81 -17.26 -23.90
CA LEU A 717 -30.43 -18.57 -24.08
C LEU A 717 -30.77 -18.81 -25.57
N ASP A 718 -31.40 -17.83 -26.22
CA ASP A 718 -31.73 -17.89 -27.64
C ASP A 718 -30.46 -18.05 -28.51
N HIS A 719 -29.39 -17.30 -28.19
CA HIS A 719 -28.13 -17.33 -28.91
C HIS A 719 -27.38 -18.66 -28.77
N VAL A 720 -27.33 -19.24 -27.56
CA VAL A 720 -26.59 -20.49 -27.29
C VAL A 720 -27.26 -21.69 -27.95
N ILE A 721 -28.60 -21.73 -27.94
CA ILE A 721 -29.35 -22.77 -28.64
C ILE A 721 -29.12 -22.64 -30.17
N CYS A 722 -29.11 -21.42 -30.71
CA CYS A 722 -28.78 -21.19 -32.12
C CYS A 722 -27.32 -21.54 -32.46
N PHE A 723 -26.37 -21.28 -31.54
CA PHE A 723 -24.96 -21.61 -31.71
C PHE A 723 -24.74 -23.13 -31.75
N TYR A 724 -25.29 -23.88 -30.79
CA TYR A 724 -25.20 -25.35 -30.78
C TYR A 724 -25.72 -25.98 -32.08
N LYS A 725 -26.82 -25.44 -32.62
CA LYS A 725 -27.36 -25.83 -33.93
C LYS A 725 -26.35 -25.62 -35.06
N ASN A 726 -25.64 -24.50 -35.07
CA ASN A 726 -24.70 -24.18 -36.15
C ASN A 726 -23.37 -24.94 -36.02
N SER A 727 -22.84 -25.09 -34.81
CA SER A 727 -21.49 -25.61 -34.56
C SER A 727 -21.44 -27.13 -34.46
N VAL A 728 -22.42 -27.76 -33.78
CA VAL A 728 -22.46 -29.22 -33.56
C VAL A 728 -23.26 -29.93 -34.65
N LEU A 729 -24.34 -29.33 -35.14
CA LEU A 729 -25.28 -29.98 -36.05
C LEU A 729 -25.10 -29.59 -37.54
N LYS A 730 -24.25 -28.58 -37.84
CA LYS A 730 -23.76 -28.18 -39.18
C LYS A 730 -24.76 -28.17 -40.36
N GLN A 731 -26.05 -27.84 -40.16
CA GLN A 731 -26.99 -27.59 -41.26
C GLN A 731 -28.07 -26.51 -40.99
N PHE A 732 -28.22 -25.63 -41.99
CA PHE A 732 -29.28 -24.62 -42.28
C PHE A 732 -29.46 -23.33 -41.47
N SER A 733 -29.75 -22.27 -42.25
CA SER A 733 -29.94 -20.85 -41.92
C SER A 733 -31.23 -20.50 -41.16
N GLY A 734 -31.10 -19.70 -40.11
CA GLY A 734 -31.85 -18.43 -39.99
C GLY A 734 -33.28 -18.42 -39.44
N LYS A 735 -33.75 -19.44 -38.71
CA LYS A 735 -35.03 -19.35 -37.95
C LYS A 735 -34.85 -19.74 -36.48
N SER A 736 -35.41 -18.91 -35.59
CA SER A 736 -35.51 -19.14 -34.14
C SER A 736 -36.12 -20.52 -33.85
N ILE A 737 -35.57 -21.21 -32.85
CA ILE A 737 -35.93 -22.58 -32.44
C ILE A 737 -37.22 -22.59 -31.60
N PHE A 738 -37.97 -21.48 -31.52
CA PHE A 738 -39.30 -21.45 -30.92
C PHE A 738 -40.40 -21.54 -32.00
N PRO A 739 -40.83 -22.74 -32.45
CA PRO A 739 -41.94 -22.88 -33.38
C PRO A 739 -43.32 -22.73 -32.71
N VAL A 740 -43.40 -22.35 -31.44
CA VAL A 740 -44.68 -22.23 -30.72
C VAL A 740 -44.96 -20.75 -30.43
N LYS A 741 -45.82 -20.15 -31.26
CA LYS A 741 -46.56 -18.96 -30.85
C LYS A 741 -47.37 -19.33 -29.61
N PHE A 742 -47.10 -18.68 -28.48
CA PHE A 742 -47.98 -18.71 -27.32
C PHE A 742 -49.34 -18.17 -27.77
N ASP A 743 -50.40 -18.96 -27.69
CA ASP A 743 -51.73 -18.43 -27.86
C ASP A 743 -52.10 -17.67 -26.59
N GLN A 744 -52.03 -16.34 -26.66
CA GLN A 744 -52.39 -15.45 -25.57
C GLN A 744 -53.85 -15.61 -25.13
N LYS A 745 -54.72 -16.24 -25.95
CA LYS A 745 -56.14 -16.39 -25.65
C LYS A 745 -56.49 -17.62 -24.82
N GLU A 746 -55.67 -18.66 -24.82
CA GLU A 746 -56.07 -19.94 -24.20
C GLU A 746 -55.27 -20.33 -22.95
N SER A 747 -54.17 -19.64 -22.62
CA SER A 747 -53.34 -19.94 -21.43
C SER A 747 -53.06 -21.43 -21.23
N ARG A 748 -52.91 -22.19 -22.31
CA ARG A 748 -52.72 -23.64 -22.32
C ARG A 748 -51.74 -24.02 -23.41
N VAL A 749 -50.81 -24.92 -23.09
CA VAL A 749 -49.95 -25.57 -24.08
C VAL A 749 -50.23 -27.07 -24.03
N ASN A 750 -50.70 -27.64 -25.14
CA ASN A 750 -51.01 -29.07 -25.27
C ASN A 750 -49.69 -29.87 -25.38
N LYS A 751 -49.31 -30.59 -24.30
CA LYS A 751 -48.04 -31.35 -24.20
C LYS A 751 -47.83 -32.35 -25.35
N GLU A 752 -48.86 -33.11 -25.73
CA GLU A 752 -48.76 -34.08 -26.82
C GLU A 752 -48.52 -33.43 -28.19
N LEU A 753 -49.18 -32.31 -28.47
CA LEU A 753 -49.07 -31.60 -29.75
C LEU A 753 -47.64 -31.13 -30.02
N ALA A 754 -46.85 -31.03 -28.97
CA ALA A 754 -45.83 -30.04 -28.88
C ALA A 754 -44.49 -30.72 -28.53
N GLN A 755 -44.56 -31.85 -27.79
CA GLN A 755 -43.67 -32.99 -27.99
C GLN A 755 -43.69 -33.45 -29.46
N LYS A 756 -44.87 -33.65 -30.07
CA LYS A 756 -44.97 -34.00 -31.50
C LYS A 756 -44.35 -32.94 -32.43
N LYS A 757 -44.35 -31.66 -32.05
CA LYS A 757 -43.67 -30.60 -32.82
C LYS A 757 -42.17 -30.61 -32.63
N ILE A 758 -41.67 -30.94 -31.43
CA ILE A 758 -40.23 -31.15 -31.19
C ILE A 758 -39.77 -32.38 -31.94
N ASP A 759 -40.47 -33.51 -31.82
CA ASP A 759 -40.17 -34.76 -32.53
C ASP A 759 -40.18 -34.54 -34.05
N ARG A 760 -41.22 -33.88 -34.57
CA ARG A 760 -41.30 -33.51 -35.98
C ARG A 760 -40.21 -32.53 -36.40
N TRP A 761 -39.88 -31.55 -35.57
CA TRP A 761 -38.78 -30.63 -35.85
C TRP A 761 -37.44 -31.37 -35.88
N ILE A 762 -37.22 -32.34 -34.99
CA ILE A 762 -36.05 -33.21 -34.99
C ILE A 762 -36.01 -34.04 -36.28
N GLU A 763 -37.13 -34.65 -36.68
CA GLU A 763 -37.26 -35.42 -37.93
C GLU A 763 -37.06 -34.55 -39.18
N GLU A 764 -37.61 -33.32 -39.20
CA GLU A 764 -37.51 -32.38 -40.33
C GLU A 764 -36.15 -31.70 -40.44
N THR A 765 -35.49 -31.45 -39.30
CA THR A 765 -34.23 -30.69 -39.23
C THR A 765 -33.00 -31.59 -39.25
N PHE A 766 -33.13 -32.87 -38.85
CA PHE A 766 -32.04 -33.85 -38.82
C PHE A 766 -32.40 -35.15 -39.57
N PRO A 767 -32.76 -35.09 -40.87
CA PRO A 767 -33.24 -36.24 -41.63
C PRO A 767 -32.17 -37.32 -41.84
N ASP A 768 -30.88 -36.95 -41.80
CA ASP A 768 -29.74 -37.84 -42.08
C ASP A 768 -29.09 -38.43 -40.82
N TYR A 769 -29.59 -38.12 -39.61
CA TYR A 769 -29.05 -38.65 -38.35
C TYR A 769 -29.75 -39.98 -38.00
N PRO A 770 -29.08 -41.14 -38.07
CA PRO A 770 -29.70 -42.42 -37.78
C PRO A 770 -29.80 -42.60 -36.26
N GLY A 771 -30.91 -42.17 -35.68
CA GLY A 771 -31.18 -42.31 -34.25
C GLY A 771 -31.04 -40.98 -33.51
N LYS A 772 -32.14 -40.61 -32.85
CA LYS A 772 -32.41 -39.48 -31.95
C LYS A 772 -31.18 -38.80 -31.35
N LEU A 773 -31.26 -37.47 -31.16
CA LEU A 773 -30.42 -36.73 -30.19
C LEU A 773 -30.26 -37.59 -28.90
N PRO A 774 -29.06 -37.64 -28.28
CA PRO A 774 -28.84 -38.41 -27.07
C PRO A 774 -29.97 -38.16 -26.06
N GLU A 775 -30.52 -39.23 -25.47
CA GLU A 775 -31.73 -39.15 -24.65
C GLU A 775 -31.55 -38.22 -23.44
N ASP A 776 -30.32 -38.11 -22.93
CA ASP A 776 -29.89 -37.15 -21.90
C ASP A 776 -29.90 -35.69 -22.39
N VAL A 777 -29.55 -35.43 -23.65
CA VAL A 777 -29.63 -34.09 -24.27
C VAL A 777 -31.09 -33.72 -24.53
N ILE A 778 -31.93 -34.66 -24.99
CA ILE A 778 -33.37 -34.44 -25.16
C ILE A 778 -34.03 -34.20 -23.79
N LEU A 779 -33.72 -35.02 -22.78
CA LEU A 779 -34.22 -34.84 -21.42
C LEU A 779 -33.79 -33.50 -20.83
N THR A 780 -32.52 -33.11 -20.98
CA THR A 780 -32.02 -31.81 -20.49
C THR A 780 -32.65 -30.64 -21.26
N ILE A 781 -32.81 -30.77 -22.59
CA ILE A 781 -33.53 -29.77 -23.40
C ILE A 781 -35.00 -29.71 -22.96
N LEU A 782 -35.67 -30.81 -22.67
CA LEU A 782 -37.06 -30.84 -22.20
C LEU A 782 -37.22 -30.35 -20.75
N GLU A 783 -36.24 -30.59 -19.88
CA GLU A 783 -36.17 -30.10 -18.50
C GLU A 783 -35.99 -28.58 -18.46
N VAL A 784 -35.26 -28.00 -19.42
CA VAL A 784 -34.96 -26.56 -19.47
C VAL A 784 -35.77 -25.81 -20.54
N GLN A 785 -36.46 -26.50 -21.46
CA GLN A 785 -37.39 -25.89 -22.43
C GLN A 785 -38.68 -25.41 -21.73
N PRO A 786 -39.06 -24.13 -21.92
CA PRO A 786 -40.10 -23.49 -21.12
C PRO A 786 -41.54 -23.97 -21.30
N MET A 787 -41.85 -24.69 -22.37
CA MET A 787 -43.23 -24.65 -22.88
C MET A 787 -44.14 -25.79 -22.40
N TYR A 788 -43.61 -26.77 -21.64
CA TYR A 788 -44.35 -28.01 -21.37
C TYR A 788 -44.46 -28.45 -19.91
N HIS A 789 -43.80 -27.78 -18.96
CA HIS A 789 -43.94 -28.12 -17.55
C HIS A 789 -44.75 -27.04 -16.82
N SER A 790 -45.96 -27.38 -16.39
CA SER A 790 -46.83 -26.54 -15.57
C SER A 790 -46.25 -26.19 -14.20
N GLU A 791 -45.12 -26.80 -13.84
CA GLU A 791 -44.36 -26.54 -12.61
C GLU A 791 -43.08 -25.72 -12.85
N ASN A 792 -42.74 -25.37 -14.11
CA ASN A 792 -41.58 -24.51 -14.43
C ASN A 792 -41.91 -23.03 -14.21
N ASN A 793 -42.00 -22.68 -12.92
CA ASN A 793 -42.34 -21.34 -12.45
C ASN A 793 -41.31 -20.27 -12.86
N TRP A 794 -40.08 -20.67 -13.21
CA TRP A 794 -39.00 -19.76 -13.61
C TRP A 794 -39.28 -19.03 -14.93
N LEU A 795 -39.65 -19.75 -15.99
CA LEU A 795 -39.89 -19.14 -17.30
C LEU A 795 -41.27 -18.47 -17.40
N ALA A 796 -42.25 -18.99 -16.67
CA ALA A 796 -43.53 -18.31 -16.47
C ALA A 796 -43.31 -16.92 -15.84
N ALA A 797 -42.45 -16.83 -14.82
CA ALA A 797 -42.05 -15.58 -14.21
C ALA A 797 -41.28 -14.65 -15.15
N LEU A 798 -40.32 -15.18 -15.90
CA LEU A 798 -39.55 -14.39 -16.86
C LEU A 798 -40.43 -13.81 -17.99
N ASN A 799 -41.42 -14.58 -18.46
CA ASN A 799 -42.37 -14.13 -19.48
C ASN A 799 -43.41 -13.13 -18.93
N GLU A 800 -43.96 -13.39 -17.75
CA GLU A 800 -44.88 -12.49 -17.06
C GLU A 800 -44.21 -11.15 -16.75
N LEU A 801 -42.97 -11.18 -16.26
CA LEU A 801 -42.17 -9.98 -16.01
C LEU A 801 -41.90 -9.21 -17.30
N ASN A 802 -41.51 -9.88 -18.39
CA ASN A 802 -41.27 -9.23 -19.67
C ASN A 802 -42.56 -8.62 -20.26
N ASN A 803 -43.70 -9.28 -20.11
CA ASN A 803 -45.00 -8.73 -20.52
C ASN A 803 -45.34 -7.48 -19.69
N LYS A 804 -45.20 -7.54 -18.36
CA LYS A 804 -45.41 -6.38 -17.47
C LYS A 804 -44.48 -5.21 -17.82
N LEU A 805 -43.20 -5.50 -18.12
CA LEU A 805 -42.20 -4.49 -18.50
C LEU A 805 -42.42 -3.88 -19.90
N LYS A 806 -43.05 -4.61 -20.83
CA LYS A 806 -43.43 -4.11 -22.16
C LYS A 806 -44.61 -3.13 -22.13
N HIS A 807 -45.44 -3.20 -21.09
CA HIS A 807 -46.62 -2.34 -20.94
C HIS A 807 -46.35 -1.11 -20.05
N GLU A 808 -45.08 -0.77 -19.76
CA GLU A 808 -44.64 0.40 -18.99
C GLU A 808 -45.31 0.61 -17.62
N ASP A 809 -45.81 -0.47 -17.00
CA ASP A 809 -46.38 -0.42 -15.65
C ASP A 809 -45.26 -0.44 -14.59
N VAL A 810 -44.45 0.63 -14.56
CA VAL A 810 -43.30 0.80 -13.66
C VAL A 810 -43.71 0.75 -12.17
N ASN A 811 -45.00 0.95 -11.87
CA ASN A 811 -45.57 0.89 -10.52
C ASN A 811 -45.76 -0.54 -9.97
N TYR A 812 -45.55 -1.60 -10.77
CA TYR A 812 -45.80 -3.00 -10.37
C TYR A 812 -44.57 -3.88 -10.18
N ALA A 813 -43.35 -3.36 -10.34
CA ALA A 813 -42.14 -4.08 -9.97
C ALA A 813 -41.94 -3.96 -8.45
N SER A 814 -42.73 -4.68 -7.65
CA SER A 814 -42.47 -4.84 -6.21
C SER A 814 -41.37 -5.88 -5.97
N GLU A 815 -40.80 -5.89 -4.75
CA GLU A 815 -39.81 -6.90 -4.33
C GLU A 815 -40.34 -8.33 -4.51
N THR A 816 -41.65 -8.50 -4.40
CA THR A 816 -42.41 -9.71 -4.70
C THR A 816 -43.36 -9.51 -5.86
N PHE A 817 -43.55 -10.51 -6.73
CA PHE A 817 -44.60 -10.51 -7.75
C PHE A 817 -45.40 -11.82 -7.70
N GLU A 818 -46.69 -11.74 -8.00
CA GLU A 818 -47.58 -12.92 -8.01
C GLU A 818 -47.52 -13.64 -9.36
N LEU A 819 -47.33 -14.95 -9.30
CA LEU A 819 -47.54 -15.88 -10.41
C LEU A 819 -48.85 -16.61 -10.20
N ARG A 820 -49.75 -16.52 -11.18
CA ARG A 820 -50.97 -17.34 -11.19
C ARG A 820 -50.60 -18.73 -11.73
N ALA A 821 -50.65 -19.75 -10.87
CA ALA A 821 -50.48 -21.13 -11.31
C ALA A 821 -51.81 -21.70 -11.88
N GLU A 822 -51.72 -22.83 -12.59
CA GLU A 822 -52.82 -23.45 -13.36
C GLU A 822 -54.08 -23.81 -12.55
N LYS A 823 -54.04 -23.91 -11.22
CA LYS A 823 -55.25 -24.17 -10.41
C LYS A 823 -55.96 -22.87 -10.04
N PRO A 824 -57.28 -22.74 -10.27
CA PRO A 824 -58.06 -21.61 -9.76
C PRO A 824 -57.90 -21.55 -8.24
N GLY A 825 -57.28 -20.47 -7.73
CA GLY A 825 -57.04 -20.24 -6.30
C GLY A 825 -55.63 -20.52 -5.79
N SER A 826 -54.67 -20.97 -6.62
CA SER A 826 -53.25 -21.04 -6.21
C SER A 826 -52.42 -19.96 -6.91
N SER A 827 -52.26 -18.80 -6.28
CA SER A 827 -51.18 -17.86 -6.59
C SER A 827 -49.94 -18.25 -5.80
N SER A 828 -48.78 -18.25 -6.45
CA SER A 828 -47.48 -18.33 -5.76
C SER A 828 -46.80 -16.98 -5.85
N THR A 829 -46.46 -16.39 -4.72
CA THR A 829 -45.71 -15.13 -4.64
C THR A 829 -44.23 -15.43 -4.71
N TRP A 830 -43.51 -14.73 -5.60
CA TRP A 830 -42.08 -14.91 -5.82
C TRP A 830 -41.32 -13.62 -5.55
N GLU A 831 -40.18 -13.72 -4.87
CA GLU A 831 -39.26 -12.60 -4.72
C GLU A 831 -38.44 -12.40 -6.02
N SER A 832 -38.24 -11.15 -6.41
CA SER A 832 -37.44 -10.79 -7.60
C SER A 832 -35.99 -11.27 -7.48
N GLU A 833 -35.45 -11.26 -6.26
CA GLU A 833 -34.11 -11.80 -5.96
C GLU A 833 -34.03 -13.30 -6.26
N ASP A 834 -35.02 -14.06 -5.81
CA ASP A 834 -35.14 -15.50 -6.04
C ASP A 834 -35.29 -15.86 -7.51
N LEU A 835 -36.06 -15.06 -8.25
CA LEU A 835 -36.21 -15.22 -9.69
C LEU A 835 -34.86 -15.08 -10.37
N VAL A 836 -34.18 -13.94 -10.19
CA VAL A 836 -32.92 -13.67 -10.90
C VAL A 836 -31.85 -14.68 -10.48
N ARG A 837 -31.78 -15.05 -9.19
CA ARG A 837 -30.85 -16.09 -8.69
C ARG A 837 -31.04 -17.42 -9.42
N LYS A 838 -32.27 -17.95 -9.46
CA LYS A 838 -32.57 -19.21 -10.15
C LYS A 838 -32.33 -19.10 -11.65
N SER A 839 -32.65 -17.95 -12.25
CA SER A 839 -32.48 -17.70 -13.68
C SER A 839 -31.02 -17.76 -14.12
N CYS A 840 -30.13 -17.04 -13.43
CA CYS A 840 -28.71 -17.00 -13.78
C CYS A 840 -28.07 -18.38 -13.65
N LYS A 841 -28.42 -19.14 -12.59
CA LYS A 841 -27.91 -20.49 -12.35
C LYS A 841 -28.27 -21.46 -13.49
N GLU A 842 -29.54 -21.52 -13.88
CA GLU A 842 -29.97 -22.48 -14.90
C GLU A 842 -29.44 -22.12 -16.30
N VAL A 843 -29.35 -20.82 -16.63
CA VAL A 843 -28.75 -20.37 -17.90
C VAL A 843 -27.25 -20.68 -17.93
N GLU A 844 -26.49 -20.35 -16.88
CA GLU A 844 -25.04 -20.64 -16.82
C GLU A 844 -24.78 -22.15 -16.96
N ARG A 845 -25.52 -22.99 -16.23
CA ARG A 845 -25.46 -24.45 -16.33
C ARG A 845 -25.67 -24.95 -17.77
N LEU A 846 -26.69 -24.42 -18.45
CA LEU A 846 -26.96 -24.80 -19.84
C LEU A 846 -25.84 -24.41 -20.80
N VAL A 847 -25.34 -23.16 -20.71
CA VAL A 847 -24.28 -22.69 -21.61
C VAL A 847 -23.02 -23.53 -21.42
N LEU A 848 -22.60 -23.77 -20.18
CA LEU A 848 -21.45 -24.61 -19.87
C LEU A 848 -21.63 -26.05 -20.36
N TYR A 849 -22.83 -26.62 -20.21
CA TYR A 849 -23.15 -27.94 -20.76
C TYR A 849 -22.97 -27.99 -22.28
N PHE A 850 -23.56 -27.04 -23.02
CA PHE A 850 -23.44 -27.03 -24.49
C PHE A 850 -22.00 -26.80 -24.97
N LEU A 851 -21.23 -25.96 -24.27
CA LEU A 851 -19.80 -25.77 -24.56
C LEU A 851 -18.99 -27.05 -24.33
N SER A 852 -19.28 -27.83 -23.28
CA SER A 852 -18.60 -29.11 -23.02
C SER A 852 -18.88 -30.18 -24.10
N LYS A 853 -20.10 -30.21 -24.64
CA LYS A 853 -20.47 -31.15 -25.72
C LYS A 853 -19.83 -30.82 -27.07
N GLU A 854 -19.46 -29.55 -27.29
CA GLU A 854 -18.66 -29.15 -28.45
C GLU A 854 -17.23 -29.73 -28.38
N GLU A 855 -16.61 -29.81 -27.20
CA GLU A 855 -15.30 -30.44 -26.99
C GLU A 855 -15.33 -31.95 -27.28
N ASP A 856 -16.36 -32.65 -26.83
CA ASP A 856 -16.55 -34.08 -27.12
C ASP A 856 -16.64 -34.34 -28.64
N SER A 857 -17.33 -33.47 -29.39
CA SER A 857 -17.49 -33.62 -30.85
C SER A 857 -16.28 -33.17 -31.68
N SER A 858 -15.46 -32.26 -31.16
CA SER A 858 -14.20 -31.80 -31.79
C SER A 858 -13.00 -32.69 -31.48
N SER A 859 -13.02 -33.44 -30.37
CA SER A 859 -12.00 -34.44 -30.00
C SER A 859 -11.87 -35.61 -31.00
N CYS A 860 -12.86 -35.82 -31.87
CA CYS A 860 -12.78 -36.77 -32.98
C CYS A 860 -11.95 -36.26 -34.19
N ARG A 861 -11.38 -35.04 -34.11
CA ARG A 861 -10.52 -34.46 -35.15
C ARG A 861 -9.40 -33.64 -34.51
N ASN A 862 -8.29 -34.27 -34.13
CA ASN A 862 -6.92 -33.86 -34.49
C ASN A 862 -5.85 -34.67 -33.73
N VAL A 863 -4.83 -35.09 -34.48
CA VAL A 863 -3.54 -35.67 -34.04
C VAL A 863 -2.63 -34.55 -33.50
N PRO A 864 -1.76 -34.79 -32.50
CA PRO A 864 -1.00 -33.72 -31.86
C PRO A 864 0.26 -33.37 -32.65
N THR A 865 0.57 -32.07 -32.76
CA THR A 865 1.89 -31.56 -33.14
C THR A 865 2.41 -30.60 -32.08
N ASN A 866 3.36 -31.10 -31.30
CA ASN A 866 4.55 -30.50 -30.70
C ASN A 866 4.59 -29.01 -30.30
N GLU A 867 4.84 -28.84 -29.01
CA GLU A 867 5.85 -27.98 -28.36
C GLU A 867 6.68 -27.05 -29.26
N CYS A 868 6.66 -25.77 -28.94
CA CYS A 868 7.85 -24.91 -28.93
C CYS A 868 7.70 -23.86 -27.82
N ASP A 869 8.70 -23.85 -26.94
CA ASP A 869 9.03 -22.79 -26.00
C ASP A 869 9.26 -21.45 -26.71
N ASP A 870 8.87 -20.34 -26.06
CA ASP A 870 9.59 -19.06 -26.16
C ASP A 870 9.23 -18.20 -24.94
N ASP A 871 10.08 -18.33 -23.93
CA ASP A 871 10.06 -17.58 -22.68
C ASP A 871 11.13 -16.47 -22.79
N LEU A 872 10.72 -15.22 -23.03
CA LEU A 872 11.57 -14.01 -22.90
C LEU A 872 10.70 -12.74 -22.98
N SER A 873 9.88 -12.49 -21.95
CA SER A 873 9.20 -11.19 -21.79
C SER A 873 10.11 -10.17 -21.08
N LEU A 874 10.41 -9.08 -21.78
CA LEU A 874 11.13 -7.88 -21.33
C LEU A 874 10.48 -7.11 -20.15
N SER A 875 9.39 -7.63 -19.58
CA SER A 875 8.65 -7.05 -18.46
C SER A 875 9.36 -7.15 -17.10
N ASN A 876 10.36 -8.02 -16.96
CA ASN A 876 11.03 -8.28 -15.67
C ASN A 876 12.23 -7.36 -15.34
N LEU A 877 12.39 -6.23 -16.04
CA LEU A 877 13.49 -5.29 -15.76
C LEU A 877 13.11 -4.18 -14.77
N PHE A 878 11.84 -3.94 -14.48
CA PHE A 878 11.38 -2.89 -13.55
C PHE A 878 10.01 -3.18 -12.89
N LEU A 879 9.86 -4.36 -12.26
CA LEU A 879 8.83 -4.60 -11.25
C LEU A 879 9.47 -4.84 -9.88
#